data_AF-A0A841TXT4-F1
#
_entry.id   AF-A0A841TXT4-F1
#
_cell.length_a   1.000
_cell.length_b   1.000
_cell.length_c   1.000
_cell.angle_alpha   90.00
_cell.angle_beta   90.00
_cell.angle_gamma   90.00
#
_symmetry.space_group_name_H-M   'P 1'
#
loop_
_entity.id
_entity.type
_entity.pdbx_description
1 polymer ?
#
loop_
_entity_poly.entity_id
_entity_poly.type
_entity_poly.pdbx_seq_one_letter_code
_entity_poly.pdbx_strand_id
1 'polypeptide(L)'
;MGERGKLLIVGFGPGSHEHLTKRARDAIAESEVVIGYNTYVDLIRDLLTPRHEIVRTGMTEEVSRAREAVRQAESGKRVAVISSGDAGVYGMAGLVYEVLMGKGWTREAGVEVEVVPGISAIQSVASLLGAPVMHDACTISLSDHLTPWETIVRRVEAAAKADFVIALYNPRSGRRTRQIVETRRILLEHRSPDTPVGIVKSAYRDRETVVVTTLADMLGYDIGMLTTVIIGNSSTTVYDGLMITPRGYQRKYTLDSDVQRLRPHERLRTEAEPWSMEAMAPVDAPPGTGGRGVGEGDAWMARARASTSARAGERDASEDDTPHSLAMEALALVDGRASREGAVAVAQGTAGLGAVAQGNVGLGAIVQGSVGQGAIMERSVGLGANMQGTVGQGSIGQAAAGPVPAGQAFVGQAVADAPAAPRPAFRQEAILEFAVSPGVANKKFTARQMAALGELVGERGEIEYTPHHQLIVRIRADEPEAIARKLAEEGFLLSPIGDVAQVKACDFCNLEKAESIPYAEEIHARVGNLAMPKELKIGFNGCGMACYGAVKEDIGLVYRRGKFDLFLGAKTVGRNAHAGIPVAEGVPPEEIAGLVERIVLRYQREGHPNERFHKFFKRVGTIEGYAYREPAKIEIEAAACGD
;
A
#
# COMPACT_ATOMS: atom_id res chain seq x y z
N MET A 1 -18.05 35.80 16.56
CA MET A 1 -16.94 35.56 15.61
C MET A 1 -17.51 35.79 14.23
N GLY A 2 -17.00 36.77 13.48
CA GLY A 2 -17.43 36.96 12.08
C GLY A 2 -17.21 35.69 11.27
N GLU A 3 -17.97 35.49 10.20
CA GLU A 3 -17.72 34.41 9.25
C GLU A 3 -16.26 34.50 8.78
N ARG A 4 -15.52 33.38 8.87
CA ARG A 4 -14.15 33.32 8.34
C ARG A 4 -14.25 33.36 6.81
N GLY A 5 -13.37 34.11 6.15
CA GLY A 5 -13.33 34.16 4.70
C GLY A 5 -12.86 32.85 4.07
N LYS A 6 -13.06 32.73 2.76
CA LYS A 6 -12.85 31.49 2.00
C LYS A 6 -12.14 31.76 0.67
N LEU A 7 -11.13 30.95 0.35
CA LEU A 7 -10.45 30.91 -0.94
C LEU A 7 -10.99 29.74 -1.76
N LEU A 8 -11.62 30.07 -2.88
CA LEU A 8 -12.10 29.13 -3.90
C LEU A 8 -11.13 29.20 -5.08
N ILE A 9 -10.28 28.20 -5.26
CA ILE A 9 -9.32 28.15 -6.36
C ILE A 9 -9.95 27.36 -7.49
N VAL A 10 -10.50 28.05 -8.49
CA VAL A 10 -11.47 27.48 -9.44
C VAL A 10 -10.85 27.20 -10.81
N GLY A 11 -10.79 25.92 -11.18
CA GLY A 11 -10.59 25.50 -12.57
C GLY A 11 -11.91 25.60 -13.35
N PHE A 12 -12.01 26.50 -14.32
CA PHE A 12 -13.23 26.67 -15.13
C PHE A 12 -13.24 25.84 -16.42
N GLY A 13 -12.25 24.97 -16.63
CA GLY A 13 -12.20 24.13 -17.81
C GLY A 13 -11.73 24.86 -19.09
N PRO A 14 -12.02 24.33 -20.29
CA PRO A 14 -11.44 24.82 -21.53
C PRO A 14 -11.93 26.20 -21.93
N GLY A 15 -13.07 26.69 -21.43
CA GLY A 15 -13.57 28.06 -21.68
C GLY A 15 -14.98 28.11 -22.26
N SER A 16 -15.50 27.03 -22.82
CA SER A 16 -16.93 26.89 -23.11
C SER A 16 -17.72 26.66 -21.82
N HIS A 17 -18.90 27.28 -21.76
CA HIS A 17 -19.86 27.09 -20.68
C HIS A 17 -20.25 25.62 -20.47
N GLU A 18 -20.40 24.83 -21.53
CA GLU A 18 -20.83 23.44 -21.43
C GLU A 18 -19.83 22.53 -20.69
N HIS A 19 -18.57 22.95 -20.63
CA HIS A 19 -17.48 22.22 -19.99
C HIS A 19 -17.11 22.74 -18.60
N LEU A 20 -17.88 23.69 -18.05
CA LEU A 20 -17.75 24.08 -16.65
C LEU A 20 -18.42 23.04 -15.76
N THR A 21 -17.70 22.58 -14.74
CA THR A 21 -18.30 21.75 -13.69
C THR A 21 -19.36 22.56 -12.93
N LYS A 22 -20.38 21.86 -12.41
CA LYS A 22 -21.39 22.50 -11.55
C LYS A 22 -20.73 23.22 -10.38
N ARG A 23 -19.75 22.60 -9.73
CA ARG A 23 -19.04 23.18 -8.58
C ARG A 23 -18.30 24.46 -8.95
N ALA A 24 -17.67 24.54 -10.13
CA ALA A 24 -17.00 25.77 -10.59
C ALA A 24 -17.99 26.93 -10.77
N ARG A 25 -19.17 26.67 -11.33
CA ARG A 25 -20.25 27.66 -11.46
C ARG A 25 -20.75 28.13 -10.10
N ASP A 26 -21.02 27.19 -9.19
CA ASP A 26 -21.49 27.50 -7.84
C ASP A 26 -20.44 28.31 -7.07
N ALA A 27 -19.14 27.97 -7.20
CA ALA A 27 -18.04 28.65 -6.54
C ALA A 27 -17.86 30.10 -7.02
N ILE A 28 -17.96 30.32 -8.33
CA ILE A 28 -17.93 31.69 -8.88
C ILE A 28 -19.15 32.46 -8.37
N ALA A 29 -20.33 31.84 -8.38
CA ALA A 29 -21.55 32.49 -7.94
C ALA A 29 -21.54 32.87 -6.44
N GLU A 30 -21.07 32.01 -5.54
CA GLU A 30 -21.07 32.30 -4.10
C GLU A 30 -19.97 33.29 -3.68
N SER A 31 -19.02 33.60 -4.57
CA SER A 31 -17.91 34.51 -4.30
C SER A 31 -18.34 35.98 -4.31
N GLU A 32 -17.70 36.76 -3.45
CA GLU A 32 -17.83 38.21 -3.43
C GLU A 32 -16.76 38.86 -4.31
N VAL A 33 -15.57 38.27 -4.35
CA VAL A 33 -14.44 38.74 -5.17
C VAL A 33 -14.05 37.68 -6.18
N VAL A 34 -13.90 38.06 -7.45
CA VAL A 34 -13.38 37.19 -8.51
C VAL A 34 -12.06 37.76 -9.02
N ILE A 35 -11.01 36.97 -8.90
CA ILE A 35 -9.63 37.36 -9.22
C ILE A 35 -9.10 36.48 -10.35
N GLY A 36 -8.65 37.09 -11.44
CA GLY A 36 -8.15 36.36 -12.60
C GLY A 36 -7.35 37.21 -13.58
N TYR A 37 -6.71 36.53 -14.53
CA TYR A 37 -6.12 37.18 -15.69
C TYR A 37 -7.22 37.73 -16.62
N ASN A 38 -6.96 38.87 -17.27
CA ASN A 38 -7.91 39.55 -18.16
C ASN A 38 -8.69 38.62 -19.09
N THR A 39 -8.00 37.77 -19.86
CA THR A 39 -8.64 36.86 -20.82
C THR A 39 -9.52 35.82 -20.12
N TYR A 40 -9.18 35.39 -18.91
CA TYR A 40 -9.97 34.40 -18.17
C TYR A 40 -11.24 35.02 -17.61
N VAL A 41 -11.15 36.25 -17.10
CA VAL A 41 -12.32 37.01 -16.66
C VAL A 41 -13.28 37.25 -17.81
N ASP A 42 -12.76 37.50 -19.02
CA ASP A 42 -13.59 37.67 -20.20
C ASP A 42 -14.31 36.39 -20.63
N LEU A 43 -13.68 35.21 -20.47
CA LEU A 43 -14.30 33.91 -20.79
C LEU A 43 -15.45 33.53 -19.85
N ILE A 44 -15.45 34.03 -18.61
CA ILE A 44 -16.51 33.75 -17.63
C ILE A 44 -17.46 34.92 -17.43
N ARG A 45 -17.42 35.93 -18.30
CA ARG A 45 -18.13 37.21 -18.13
C ARG A 45 -19.61 37.02 -17.84
N ASP A 46 -20.26 36.06 -18.51
CA ASP A 46 -21.70 35.79 -18.37
C ASP A 46 -22.08 35.17 -17.01
N LEU A 47 -21.09 34.70 -16.23
CA LEU A 47 -21.28 34.22 -14.86
C LEU A 47 -21.13 35.36 -13.83
N LEU A 48 -20.60 36.51 -14.25
CA LEU A 48 -20.32 37.65 -13.38
C LEU A 48 -21.51 38.60 -13.37
N THR A 49 -22.01 38.88 -12.18
CA THR A 49 -23.04 39.89 -11.91
C THR A 49 -22.44 41.12 -11.22
N PRO A 50 -23.14 42.28 -11.18
CA PRO A 50 -22.66 43.51 -10.52
C PRO A 50 -22.32 43.37 -9.03
N ARG A 51 -22.69 42.25 -8.38
CA ARG A 51 -22.35 41.97 -6.98
C ARG A 51 -20.88 41.58 -6.79
N HIS A 52 -20.20 41.10 -7.85
CA HIS A 52 -18.83 40.61 -7.75
C HIS A 52 -17.86 41.80 -7.87
N GLU A 53 -16.94 41.90 -6.93
CA GLU A 53 -15.74 42.72 -7.06
C GLU A 53 -14.75 41.98 -7.98
N ILE A 54 -14.38 42.58 -9.12
CA ILE A 54 -13.54 41.92 -10.12
C ILE A 54 -12.12 42.49 -10.04
N VAL A 55 -11.15 41.64 -9.68
CA VAL A 55 -9.73 42.00 -9.69
C VAL A 55 -9.06 41.38 -10.91
N ARG A 56 -8.72 42.25 -11.87
CA ARG A 56 -8.05 41.91 -13.12
C ARG A 56 -6.55 42.15 -13.00
N THR A 57 -5.73 41.15 -13.33
CA THR A 57 -4.27 41.32 -13.39
C THR A 57 -3.69 40.94 -14.75
N GLY A 58 -2.46 41.38 -15.02
CA GLY A 58 -1.68 40.98 -16.18
C GLY A 58 -1.17 39.53 -16.10
N MET A 59 -0.60 39.03 -17.20
CA MET A 59 -0.10 37.64 -17.30
C MET A 59 1.14 37.39 -16.42
N THR A 60 1.96 38.41 -16.15
CA THR A 60 3.21 38.30 -15.35
C THR A 60 3.02 38.62 -13.86
N GLU A 61 1.78 38.79 -13.41
CA GLU A 61 1.45 39.26 -12.07
C GLU A 61 0.82 38.16 -11.20
N GLU A 62 1.21 36.90 -11.44
CA GLU A 62 0.64 35.73 -10.75
C GLU A 62 0.87 35.80 -9.24
N VAL A 63 2.05 36.23 -8.79
CA VAL A 63 2.37 36.39 -7.36
C VAL A 63 1.50 37.48 -6.74
N SER A 64 1.35 38.63 -7.41
CA SER A 64 0.48 39.72 -6.93
C SER A 64 -0.98 39.27 -6.84
N ARG A 65 -1.44 38.47 -7.81
CA ARG A 65 -2.78 37.86 -7.83
C ARG A 65 -3.01 36.94 -6.64
N ALA A 66 -2.08 36.03 -6.37
CA ALA A 66 -2.18 35.12 -5.24
C ALA A 66 -2.15 35.86 -3.89
N ARG A 67 -1.26 36.85 -3.75
CA ARG A 67 -1.18 37.67 -2.53
C ARG A 67 -2.45 38.49 -2.29
N GLU A 68 -3.04 39.05 -3.33
CA GLU A 68 -4.30 39.78 -3.23
C GLU A 68 -5.46 38.87 -2.84
N ALA A 69 -5.55 37.68 -3.44
CA ALA A 69 -6.57 36.70 -3.06
C ALA A 69 -6.51 36.34 -1.59
N VAL A 70 -5.31 36.00 -1.09
CA VAL A 70 -5.10 35.67 0.33
C VAL A 70 -5.48 36.84 1.23
N ARG A 71 -5.07 38.08 0.90
CA ARG A 71 -5.43 39.27 1.69
C ARG A 71 -6.95 39.45 1.79
N GLN A 72 -7.66 39.36 0.67
CA GLN A 72 -9.10 39.56 0.61
C GLN A 72 -9.84 38.46 1.39
N ALA A 73 -9.38 37.21 1.30
CA ALA A 73 -9.95 36.12 2.08
C ALA A 73 -9.69 36.27 3.60
N GLU A 74 -8.49 36.70 4.00
CA GLU A 74 -8.18 36.98 5.41
C GLU A 74 -9.02 38.14 5.96
N SER A 75 -9.48 39.06 5.11
CA SER A 75 -10.41 40.13 5.48
C SER A 75 -11.85 39.64 5.67
N GLY A 76 -12.13 38.34 5.49
CA GLY A 76 -13.43 37.73 5.70
C GLY A 76 -14.25 37.48 4.44
N LYS A 77 -13.74 37.84 3.24
CA LYS A 77 -14.48 37.68 1.98
C LYS A 77 -14.41 36.25 1.43
N ARG A 78 -15.42 35.87 0.65
CA ARG A 78 -15.36 34.70 -0.26
C ARG A 78 -14.72 35.11 -1.59
N VAL A 79 -13.58 34.50 -1.91
CA VAL A 79 -12.73 34.90 -3.04
C VAL A 79 -12.55 33.74 -4.01
N ALA A 80 -13.00 33.90 -5.26
CA ALA A 80 -12.71 32.98 -6.35
C ALA A 80 -11.43 33.40 -7.09
N VAL A 81 -10.41 32.54 -7.08
CA VAL A 81 -9.21 32.66 -7.91
C VAL A 81 -9.37 31.75 -9.11
N ILE A 82 -9.64 32.32 -10.29
CA ILE A 82 -9.98 31.54 -11.48
C ILE A 82 -8.74 31.13 -12.28
N SER A 83 -8.74 29.90 -12.79
CA SER A 83 -7.73 29.33 -13.69
C SER A 83 -8.41 28.61 -14.85
N SER A 84 -7.90 28.77 -16.08
CA SER A 84 -8.37 27.95 -17.20
C SER A 84 -7.93 26.51 -17.03
N GLY A 85 -8.72 25.57 -17.54
CA GLY A 85 -8.47 24.15 -17.36
C GLY A 85 -8.69 23.76 -15.89
N ASP A 86 -7.74 23.02 -15.33
CA ASP A 86 -7.69 22.70 -13.92
C ASP A 86 -6.75 23.65 -13.16
N ALA A 87 -7.11 24.07 -11.95
CA ALA A 87 -6.29 25.01 -11.18
C ALA A 87 -4.98 24.42 -10.65
N GLY A 88 -4.89 23.09 -10.55
CA GLY A 88 -3.70 22.35 -10.15
C GLY A 88 -2.73 22.04 -11.31
N VAL A 89 -3.19 22.13 -12.56
CA VAL A 89 -2.36 21.84 -13.74
C VAL A 89 -1.83 23.14 -14.35
N TYR A 90 -0.61 23.52 -13.97
CA TYR A 90 0.03 24.78 -14.38
C TYR A 90 -0.84 26.03 -14.12
N GLY A 91 -1.70 25.96 -13.09
CA GLY A 91 -2.64 27.01 -12.70
C GLY A 91 -2.28 27.68 -11.36
N MET A 92 -3.25 28.36 -10.75
CA MET A 92 -3.01 29.20 -9.56
C MET A 92 -2.89 28.42 -8.24
N ALA A 93 -3.30 27.14 -8.17
CA ALA A 93 -3.39 26.43 -6.90
C ALA A 93 -2.04 26.33 -6.16
N GLY A 94 -0.99 25.92 -6.87
CA GLY A 94 0.36 25.80 -6.29
C GLY A 94 0.85 27.13 -5.70
N LEU A 95 0.74 28.21 -6.49
CA LEU A 95 1.20 29.54 -6.06
C LEU A 95 0.38 30.11 -4.89
N VAL A 96 -0.93 29.87 -4.84
CA VAL A 96 -1.75 30.27 -3.69
C VAL A 96 -1.30 29.54 -2.43
N TYR A 97 -1.03 28.24 -2.50
CA TYR A 97 -0.47 27.49 -1.38
C TYR A 97 0.91 27.98 -0.96
N GLU A 98 1.81 28.30 -1.89
CA GLU A 98 3.13 28.88 -1.57
C GLU A 98 2.99 30.20 -0.78
N VAL A 99 2.06 31.07 -1.18
CA VAL A 99 1.79 32.32 -0.46
C VAL A 99 1.23 32.04 0.95
N LEU A 100 0.30 31.09 1.08
CA LEU A 100 -0.27 30.70 2.38
C LEU A 100 0.80 30.09 3.30
N MET A 101 1.65 29.21 2.78
CA MET A 101 2.78 28.61 3.50
C MET A 101 3.75 29.68 3.98
N GLY A 102 4.08 30.66 3.14
CA GLY A 102 4.94 31.80 3.52
C GLY A 102 4.36 32.67 4.64
N LYS A 103 3.05 32.57 4.92
CA LYS A 103 2.36 33.26 6.02
C LYS A 103 2.09 32.37 7.24
N GLY A 104 2.56 31.12 7.24
CA GLY A 104 2.32 30.17 8.34
C GLY A 104 0.87 29.68 8.43
N TRP A 105 0.13 29.68 7.32
CA TRP A 105 -1.25 29.19 7.28
C TRP A 105 -1.36 27.71 7.69
N THR A 106 -2.39 27.39 8.48
CA THR A 106 -2.80 26.01 8.79
C THR A 106 -4.26 25.81 8.41
N ARG A 107 -4.67 24.56 8.17
CA ARG A 107 -6.06 24.23 7.81
C ARG A 107 -7.05 24.55 8.92
N GLU A 108 -6.63 24.46 10.18
CA GLU A 108 -7.50 24.62 11.36
C GLU A 108 -7.74 26.09 11.74
N ALA A 109 -6.69 26.92 11.63
CA ALA A 109 -6.70 28.29 12.12
C ALA A 109 -6.81 29.34 11.00
N GLY A 110 -6.41 28.98 9.77
CA GLY A 110 -6.40 29.88 8.63
C GLY A 110 -7.75 30.05 7.94
N VAL A 111 -7.73 30.77 6.81
CA VAL A 111 -8.86 30.87 5.88
C VAL A 111 -9.19 29.49 5.31
N GLU A 112 -10.47 29.23 5.05
CA GLU A 112 -10.88 28.00 4.37
C GLU A 112 -10.36 28.03 2.93
N VAL A 113 -9.76 26.93 2.46
CA VAL A 113 -9.24 26.82 1.09
C VAL A 113 -9.84 25.60 0.42
N GLU A 114 -10.45 25.82 -0.74
CA GLU A 114 -11.03 24.78 -1.57
C GLU A 114 -10.49 24.90 -3.00
N VAL A 115 -9.93 23.81 -3.52
CA VAL A 115 -9.55 23.70 -4.93
C VAL A 115 -10.71 23.04 -5.67
N VAL A 116 -11.31 23.77 -6.61
CA VAL A 116 -12.43 23.29 -7.42
C VAL A 116 -11.88 22.79 -8.76
N PRO A 117 -12.07 21.50 -9.08
CA PRO A 117 -11.47 20.91 -10.28
C PRO A 117 -12.15 21.40 -11.57
N GLY A 118 -11.36 21.44 -12.63
CA GLY A 118 -11.81 21.77 -13.99
C GLY A 118 -11.27 20.79 -15.03
N ILE A 119 -11.92 20.75 -16.20
CA ILE A 119 -11.44 19.90 -17.31
C ILE A 119 -10.17 20.50 -17.88
N SER A 120 -9.02 19.88 -17.66
CA SER A 120 -7.73 20.40 -18.13
C SER A 120 -7.59 20.33 -19.65
N ALA A 121 -6.57 21.00 -20.19
CA ALA A 121 -6.39 21.09 -21.64
C ALA A 121 -6.14 19.71 -22.26
N ILE A 122 -5.41 18.82 -21.59
CA ILE A 122 -5.14 17.46 -22.07
C ILE A 122 -6.42 16.68 -22.38
N GLN A 123 -7.42 16.69 -21.48
CA GLN A 123 -8.69 16.02 -21.73
C GLN A 123 -9.48 16.75 -22.82
N SER A 124 -9.49 18.09 -22.77
CA SER A 124 -10.25 18.93 -23.71
C SER A 124 -9.78 18.77 -25.15
N VAL A 125 -8.46 18.67 -25.38
CA VAL A 125 -7.93 18.47 -26.73
C VAL A 125 -8.01 17.01 -27.15
N ALA A 126 -7.88 16.07 -26.22
CA ALA A 126 -8.01 14.65 -26.53
C ALA A 126 -9.41 14.31 -27.04
N SER A 127 -10.47 14.86 -26.44
CA SER A 127 -11.86 14.64 -26.89
C SER A 127 -12.14 15.18 -28.29
N LEU A 128 -11.40 16.20 -28.74
CA LEU A 128 -11.49 16.75 -30.09
C LEU A 128 -10.65 15.96 -31.11
N LEU A 129 -9.69 15.16 -30.63
CA LEU A 129 -8.79 14.35 -31.45
C LEU A 129 -9.24 12.89 -31.58
N GLY A 130 -10.09 12.39 -30.67
CA GLY A 130 -10.50 10.99 -30.60
C GLY A 130 -10.21 10.38 -29.23
N ALA A 131 -9.26 9.44 -29.16
CA ALA A 131 -8.84 8.79 -27.91
C ALA A 131 -7.31 8.70 -27.77
N PRO A 132 -6.55 9.81 -27.91
CA PRO A 132 -5.09 9.75 -27.92
C PRO A 132 -4.47 9.49 -26.53
N VAL A 133 -5.19 9.74 -25.43
CA VAL A 133 -4.69 9.62 -24.04
C VAL A 133 -5.27 8.42 -23.29
N MET A 134 -5.70 7.37 -24.00
CA MET A 134 -6.27 6.15 -23.40
C MET A 134 -5.21 5.26 -22.71
N HIS A 135 -3.94 5.42 -23.07
CA HIS A 135 -2.80 4.75 -22.43
C HIS A 135 -2.03 5.75 -21.54
N ASP A 136 -1.02 5.25 -20.83
CA ASP A 136 -0.13 6.03 -19.99
C ASP A 136 0.32 7.32 -20.67
N ALA A 137 -0.02 8.44 -20.06
CA ALA A 137 0.20 9.78 -20.59
C ALA A 137 0.81 10.70 -19.54
N CYS A 138 1.58 11.68 -19.98
CA CYS A 138 2.13 12.72 -19.12
C CYS A 138 1.90 14.12 -19.71
N THR A 139 1.92 15.13 -18.84
CA THR A 139 1.87 16.54 -19.24
C THR A 139 3.22 17.18 -18.99
N ILE A 140 3.73 17.93 -19.96
CA ILE A 140 4.99 18.68 -19.82
C ILE A 140 4.76 20.12 -20.29
N SER A 141 5.07 21.10 -19.45
CA SER A 141 5.13 22.50 -19.85
C SER A 141 6.48 22.80 -20.50
N LEU A 142 6.47 23.48 -21.65
CA LEU A 142 7.68 24.00 -22.32
C LEU A 142 8.03 25.43 -21.88
N SER A 143 7.49 25.89 -20.74
CA SER A 143 7.84 27.16 -20.14
C SER A 143 9.07 27.04 -19.26
N ASP A 144 10.17 27.66 -19.67
CA ASP A 144 11.45 27.72 -18.95
C ASP A 144 11.60 28.96 -18.05
N HIS A 145 10.53 29.75 -17.86
CA HIS A 145 10.56 30.96 -17.04
C HIS A 145 10.91 30.69 -15.57
N LEU A 146 10.42 29.57 -15.01
CA LEU A 146 10.64 29.17 -13.61
C LEU A 146 11.29 27.78 -13.50
N THR A 147 11.46 27.08 -14.61
CA THR A 147 12.04 25.73 -14.66
C THR A 147 13.24 25.74 -15.59
N PRO A 148 14.45 25.38 -15.12
CA PRO A 148 15.62 25.28 -15.98
C PRO A 148 15.37 24.37 -17.19
N TRP A 149 15.81 24.78 -18.37
CA TRP A 149 15.56 24.08 -19.63
C TRP A 149 16.08 22.63 -19.58
N GLU A 150 17.21 22.39 -18.94
CA GLU A 150 17.83 21.07 -18.76
C GLU A 150 16.90 20.11 -18.00
N THR A 151 16.07 20.62 -17.09
CA THR A 151 15.07 19.82 -16.39
C THR A 151 13.91 19.46 -17.30
N ILE A 152 13.50 20.36 -18.20
CA ILE A 152 12.46 20.08 -19.20
C ILE A 152 12.96 19.03 -20.19
N VAL A 153 14.21 19.15 -20.67
CA VAL A 153 14.86 18.15 -21.55
C VAL A 153 14.83 16.76 -20.92
N ARG A 154 15.28 16.63 -19.65
CA ARG A 154 15.26 15.34 -18.94
C ARG A 154 13.85 14.74 -18.85
N ARG A 155 12.82 15.56 -18.62
CA ARG A 155 11.42 15.10 -18.57
C ARG A 155 10.92 14.62 -19.93
N VAL A 156 11.20 15.38 -20.99
CA VAL A 156 10.83 15.00 -22.37
C VAL A 156 11.53 13.70 -22.75
N GLU A 157 12.82 13.59 -22.51
CA GLU A 157 13.62 12.40 -22.84
C GLU A 157 13.15 11.17 -22.06
N ALA A 158 12.86 11.32 -20.76
CA ALA A 158 12.32 10.22 -19.95
C ALA A 158 10.94 9.77 -20.45
N ALA A 159 10.04 10.70 -20.74
CA ALA A 159 8.72 10.39 -21.30
C ALA A 159 8.82 9.73 -22.68
N ALA A 160 9.80 10.15 -23.48
CA ALA A 160 10.09 9.55 -24.79
C ALA A 160 10.56 8.10 -24.64
N LYS A 161 11.57 7.85 -23.80
CA LYS A 161 12.16 6.53 -23.52
C LYS A 161 11.15 5.54 -22.94
N ALA A 162 10.25 6.01 -22.08
CA ALA A 162 9.23 5.18 -21.46
C ALA A 162 7.93 5.08 -22.29
N ASP A 163 7.94 5.56 -23.54
CA ASP A 163 6.82 5.45 -24.49
C ASP A 163 5.47 6.03 -24.00
N PHE A 164 5.50 7.11 -23.21
CA PHE A 164 4.29 7.80 -22.77
C PHE A 164 3.64 8.58 -23.92
N VAL A 165 2.31 8.72 -23.91
CA VAL A 165 1.68 9.80 -24.67
C VAL A 165 2.03 11.14 -24.01
N ILE A 166 2.43 12.15 -24.79
CA ILE A 166 2.92 13.42 -24.23
C ILE A 166 1.99 14.56 -24.60
N ALA A 167 1.43 15.24 -23.60
CA ALA A 167 0.69 16.48 -23.77
C ALA A 167 1.56 17.70 -23.43
N LEU A 168 1.91 18.48 -24.44
CA LEU A 168 2.73 19.68 -24.29
C LEU A 168 1.87 20.91 -23.99
N TYR A 169 2.14 21.52 -22.84
CA TYR A 169 1.56 22.79 -22.41
C TYR A 169 2.53 23.94 -22.69
N ASN A 170 1.96 25.13 -22.91
CA ASN A 170 2.72 26.34 -23.21
C ASN A 170 3.78 26.13 -24.31
N PRO A 171 3.44 25.46 -25.44
CA PRO A 171 4.43 24.91 -26.36
C PRO A 171 5.22 26.01 -27.09
N ARG A 172 4.62 27.17 -27.30
CA ARG A 172 5.26 28.32 -27.94
C ARG A 172 4.70 29.63 -27.42
N SER A 173 5.53 30.66 -27.36
CA SER A 173 5.11 32.05 -27.14
C SER A 173 5.90 33.00 -28.05
N GLY A 174 5.59 34.30 -28.03
CA GLY A 174 6.33 35.29 -28.83
C GLY A 174 7.84 35.34 -28.53
N ARG A 175 8.26 35.01 -27.30
CA ARG A 175 9.66 34.93 -26.88
C ARG A 175 10.24 33.52 -26.91
N ARG A 176 9.40 32.49 -26.70
CA ARG A 176 9.78 31.08 -26.60
C ARG A 176 9.40 30.33 -27.87
N THR A 177 10.30 30.36 -28.85
CA THR A 177 10.08 29.75 -30.17
C THR A 177 10.94 28.51 -30.42
N ARG A 178 12.04 28.33 -29.67
CA ARG A 178 13.01 27.25 -29.87
C ARG A 178 12.66 25.97 -29.11
N GLN A 179 11.95 26.08 -27.99
CA GLN A 179 11.66 24.96 -27.08
C GLN A 179 10.92 23.83 -27.80
N ILE A 180 9.86 24.14 -28.55
CA ILE A 180 9.11 23.13 -29.32
C ILE A 180 9.95 22.45 -30.40
N VAL A 181 10.89 23.18 -31.03
CA VAL A 181 11.80 22.64 -32.04
C VAL A 181 12.76 21.64 -31.40
N GLU A 182 13.33 22.01 -30.25
CA GLU A 182 14.25 21.16 -29.51
C GLU A 182 13.54 19.94 -28.92
N THR A 183 12.33 20.11 -28.38
CA THR A 183 11.48 19.00 -27.92
C THR A 183 11.21 18.00 -29.05
N ARG A 184 10.83 18.46 -30.25
CA ARG A 184 10.69 17.58 -31.43
C ARG A 184 11.99 16.85 -31.75
N ARG A 185 13.13 17.55 -31.72
CA ARG A 185 14.45 16.95 -31.99
C ARG A 185 14.73 15.78 -31.04
N ILE A 186 14.53 15.99 -29.74
CA ILE A 186 14.71 14.95 -28.71
C ILE A 186 13.76 13.78 -28.95
N LEU A 187 12.50 14.05 -29.26
CA LEU A 187 11.51 12.99 -29.49
C LEU A 187 11.83 12.13 -30.71
N LEU A 188 12.37 12.72 -31.77
CA LEU A 188 12.81 12.00 -32.97
C LEU A 188 14.00 11.06 -32.73
N GLU A 189 14.73 11.23 -31.61
CA GLU A 189 15.78 10.27 -31.21
C GLU A 189 15.19 8.97 -30.64
N HIS A 190 13.91 8.97 -30.25
CA HIS A 190 13.24 7.84 -29.59
C HIS A 190 11.99 7.33 -30.31
N ARG A 191 11.42 8.11 -31.25
CA ARG A 191 10.13 7.83 -31.90
C ARG A 191 10.25 7.91 -33.41
N SER A 192 9.34 7.21 -34.09
CA SER A 192 9.21 7.32 -35.54
C SER A 192 8.86 8.76 -35.94
N PRO A 193 9.43 9.29 -37.04
CA PRO A 193 8.96 10.54 -37.64
C PRO A 193 7.46 10.53 -37.97
N ASP A 194 6.88 9.36 -38.25
CA ASP A 194 5.46 9.18 -38.57
C ASP A 194 4.54 9.11 -37.34
N THR A 195 5.09 9.19 -36.13
CA THR A 195 4.29 9.17 -34.89
C THR A 195 3.20 10.24 -34.95
N PRO A 196 1.92 9.89 -34.75
CA PRO A 196 0.82 10.86 -34.83
C PRO A 196 0.94 11.99 -33.81
N VAL A 197 0.65 13.20 -34.24
CA VAL A 197 0.63 14.42 -33.43
C VAL A 197 -0.68 15.17 -33.66
N GLY A 198 -1.41 15.42 -32.58
CA GLY A 198 -2.57 16.31 -32.55
C GLY A 198 -2.18 17.71 -32.09
N ILE A 199 -2.54 18.74 -32.84
CA ILE A 199 -2.32 20.15 -32.50
C ILE A 199 -3.70 20.80 -32.41
N VAL A 200 -4.08 21.22 -31.20
CA VAL A 200 -5.38 21.84 -30.96
C VAL A 200 -5.18 23.22 -30.37
N LYS A 201 -5.72 24.23 -31.06
CA LYS A 201 -5.70 25.63 -30.66
C LYS A 201 -7.07 26.06 -30.20
N SER A 202 -7.15 26.78 -29.08
CA SER A 202 -8.40 27.37 -28.57
C SER A 202 -9.54 26.35 -28.41
N ALA A 203 -9.27 25.15 -27.90
CA ALA A 203 -10.28 24.11 -27.69
C ALA A 203 -11.52 24.64 -26.95
N TYR A 204 -12.70 24.38 -27.51
CA TYR A 204 -14.01 24.82 -27.06
C TYR A 204 -14.14 26.34 -26.90
N ARG A 205 -13.43 27.12 -27.71
CA ARG A 205 -13.52 28.60 -27.76
C ARG A 205 -13.59 29.07 -29.21
N ASP A 206 -13.85 30.37 -29.37
CA ASP A 206 -13.74 31.01 -30.66
C ASP A 206 -12.34 30.82 -31.28
N ARG A 207 -12.32 30.53 -32.58
CA ARG A 207 -11.11 30.20 -33.36
C ARG A 207 -10.47 28.87 -32.97
N GLU A 208 -11.28 27.89 -32.56
CA GLU A 208 -10.84 26.50 -32.44
C GLU A 208 -10.22 26.03 -33.76
N THR A 209 -9.10 25.33 -33.67
CA THR A 209 -8.48 24.66 -34.82
C THR A 209 -7.92 23.34 -34.36
N VAL A 210 -8.26 22.27 -35.08
CA VAL A 210 -7.81 20.91 -34.81
C VAL A 210 -7.02 20.43 -36.02
N VAL A 211 -5.78 20.00 -35.78
CA VAL A 211 -4.89 19.45 -36.80
C VAL A 211 -4.36 18.12 -36.31
N VAL A 212 -4.43 17.10 -37.16
CA VAL A 212 -3.73 15.83 -36.98
C VAL A 212 -2.62 15.76 -38.03
N THR A 213 -1.40 15.51 -37.56
CA THR A 213 -0.18 15.47 -38.38
C THR A 213 0.81 14.46 -37.79
N THR A 214 2.08 14.53 -38.17
CA THR A 214 3.16 13.63 -37.74
C THR A 214 4.20 14.39 -36.92
N LEU A 215 5.03 13.66 -36.18
CA LEU A 215 6.17 14.22 -35.45
C LEU A 215 7.16 14.90 -36.41
N ALA A 216 7.32 14.38 -37.63
CA ALA A 216 8.07 15.03 -38.70
C ALA A 216 7.48 16.41 -39.07
N ASP A 217 6.18 16.51 -39.29
CA ASP A 217 5.59 17.67 -39.93
C ASP A 217 4.98 18.70 -38.97
N MET A 218 4.91 18.39 -37.67
CA MET A 218 4.23 19.23 -36.67
C MET A 218 4.68 20.70 -36.62
N LEU A 219 5.93 21.01 -36.98
CA LEU A 219 6.44 22.38 -36.99
C LEU A 219 5.96 23.22 -38.18
N GLY A 220 5.35 22.60 -39.19
CA GLY A 220 4.73 23.27 -40.32
C GLY A 220 3.39 23.94 -40.00
N TYR A 221 2.83 23.71 -38.82
CA TYR A 221 1.52 24.20 -38.39
C TYR A 221 1.64 25.32 -37.35
N ASP A 222 0.55 26.10 -37.20
CA ASP A 222 0.48 27.18 -36.22
C ASP A 222 0.40 26.62 -34.79
N ILE A 223 1.51 26.73 -34.05
CA ILE A 223 1.61 26.40 -32.63
C ILE A 223 1.83 27.70 -31.87
N GLY A 224 0.87 28.09 -31.03
CA GLY A 224 0.92 29.32 -30.25
C GLY A 224 0.71 29.11 -28.75
N MET A 225 0.44 30.21 -28.05
CA MET A 225 0.23 30.19 -26.60
C MET A 225 -1.09 29.51 -26.18
N LEU A 226 -2.09 29.52 -27.05
CA LEU A 226 -3.41 28.90 -26.83
C LEU A 226 -3.50 27.48 -27.43
N THR A 227 -2.36 26.88 -27.74
CA THR A 227 -2.25 25.56 -28.35
C THR A 227 -1.80 24.54 -27.33
N THR A 228 -2.40 23.36 -27.35
CA THR A 228 -1.88 22.15 -26.70
C THR A 228 -1.56 21.14 -27.79
N VAL A 229 -0.42 20.46 -27.64
CA VAL A 229 0.05 19.45 -28.59
C VAL A 229 0.04 18.09 -27.91
N ILE A 230 -0.63 17.10 -28.51
CA ILE A 230 -0.60 15.71 -28.08
C ILE A 230 0.30 14.93 -29.03
N ILE A 231 1.34 14.30 -28.50
CA ILE A 231 2.24 13.41 -29.25
C ILE A 231 1.91 11.98 -28.84
N GLY A 232 1.50 11.18 -29.81
CA GLY A 232 1.19 9.76 -29.62
C GLY A 232 2.41 8.96 -29.21
N ASN A 233 2.19 7.79 -28.60
CA ASN A 233 3.21 6.79 -28.36
C ASN A 233 3.38 5.84 -29.55
N SER A 234 4.23 4.81 -29.40
CA SER A 234 4.52 3.83 -30.45
C SER A 234 3.28 3.09 -31.00
N SER A 235 2.23 2.96 -30.19
CA SER A 235 0.98 2.27 -30.56
C SER A 235 -0.08 3.19 -31.17
N THR A 236 0.15 4.51 -31.15
CA THR A 236 -0.85 5.49 -31.56
C THR A 236 -1.00 5.48 -33.08
N THR A 237 -2.24 5.46 -33.56
CA THR A 237 -2.59 5.46 -34.99
C THR A 237 -3.64 6.51 -35.29
N VAL A 238 -3.82 6.82 -36.58
CA VAL A 238 -4.89 7.68 -37.07
C VAL A 238 -5.85 6.84 -37.89
N TYR A 239 -7.13 6.89 -37.55
CA TYR A 239 -8.22 6.24 -38.27
C TYR A 239 -9.32 7.25 -38.55
N ASP A 240 -9.62 7.47 -39.83
CA ASP A 240 -10.64 8.45 -40.28
C ASP A 240 -10.47 9.84 -39.65
N GLY A 241 -9.22 10.33 -39.60
CA GLY A 241 -8.87 11.61 -38.99
C GLY A 241 -8.89 11.62 -37.45
N LEU A 242 -9.26 10.52 -36.79
CA LEU A 242 -9.23 10.37 -35.34
C LEU A 242 -7.92 9.75 -34.88
N MET A 243 -7.28 10.38 -33.90
CA MET A 243 -6.08 9.89 -33.24
C MET A 243 -6.47 8.93 -32.11
N ILE A 244 -6.00 7.68 -32.20
CA ILE A 244 -6.40 6.59 -31.31
C ILE A 244 -5.15 5.91 -30.76
N THR A 245 -5.06 5.82 -29.44
CA THR A 245 -4.03 5.02 -28.75
C THR A 245 -4.68 3.76 -28.18
N PRO A 246 -4.51 2.58 -28.81
CA PRO A 246 -5.20 1.36 -28.38
C PRO A 246 -4.82 0.96 -26.95
N ARG A 247 -5.81 0.50 -26.16
CA ARG A 247 -5.60 0.03 -24.78
C ARG A 247 -4.99 -1.37 -24.72
N GLY A 248 -4.92 -2.05 -25.86
CA GLY A 248 -4.46 -3.44 -25.95
C GLY A 248 -5.56 -4.49 -25.83
N TYR A 249 -6.85 -4.13 -25.94
CA TYR A 249 -7.97 -5.08 -25.88
C TYR A 249 -7.78 -6.26 -26.86
N GLN A 250 -7.31 -6.00 -28.09
CA GLN A 250 -7.08 -7.05 -29.09
C GLN A 250 -6.12 -8.16 -28.64
N ARG A 251 -5.30 -7.94 -27.60
CA ARG A 251 -4.45 -8.99 -27.01
C ARG A 251 -5.26 -10.10 -26.32
N LYS A 252 -6.48 -9.78 -25.85
CA LYS A 252 -7.38 -10.71 -25.14
C LYS A 252 -8.75 -10.89 -25.80
N TYR A 253 -9.17 -9.95 -26.64
CA TYR A 253 -10.52 -9.85 -27.18
C TYR A 253 -10.53 -9.87 -28.71
N THR A 254 -11.52 -10.53 -29.28
CA THR A 254 -11.87 -10.47 -30.70
C THR A 254 -12.96 -9.42 -30.84
N LEU A 255 -12.62 -8.22 -31.36
CA LEU A 255 -13.51 -7.06 -31.31
C LEU A 255 -14.74 -7.18 -32.24
N ASP A 256 -14.68 -8.07 -33.22
CA ASP A 256 -15.72 -8.32 -34.23
C ASP A 256 -16.59 -9.56 -33.91
N SER A 257 -16.51 -10.09 -32.68
CA SER A 257 -17.27 -11.27 -32.25
C SER A 257 -17.97 -11.04 -30.90
N ASP A 258 -19.25 -11.37 -30.81
CA ASP A 258 -19.98 -11.40 -29.53
C ASP A 258 -19.51 -12.58 -28.66
N VAL A 259 -19.03 -13.65 -29.28
CA VAL A 259 -18.48 -14.83 -28.59
C VAL A 259 -16.96 -14.72 -28.53
N GLN A 260 -16.43 -14.52 -27.33
CA GLN A 260 -15.00 -14.37 -27.09
C GLN A 260 -14.32 -15.73 -26.96
N ARG A 261 -13.13 -15.88 -27.57
CA ARG A 261 -12.34 -17.12 -27.55
C ARG A 261 -12.06 -17.64 -26.13
N LEU A 262 -11.83 -16.73 -25.18
CA LEU A 262 -11.55 -17.05 -23.77
C LEU A 262 -12.75 -16.69 -22.89
N ARG A 263 -13.13 -17.61 -21.99
CA ARG A 263 -14.12 -17.34 -20.94
C ARG A 263 -13.55 -16.35 -19.91
N PRO A 264 -14.37 -15.61 -19.16
CA PRO A 264 -13.88 -14.57 -18.24
C PRO A 264 -12.77 -15.04 -17.28
N HIS A 265 -12.91 -16.22 -16.67
CA HIS A 265 -11.91 -16.79 -15.76
C HIS A 265 -10.62 -17.29 -16.46
N GLU A 266 -10.65 -17.51 -17.78
CA GLU A 266 -9.48 -17.92 -18.56
C GLU A 266 -8.64 -16.72 -19.01
N ARG A 267 -9.27 -15.54 -19.15
CA ARG A 267 -8.59 -14.29 -19.54
C ARG A 267 -7.62 -13.76 -18.50
N LEU A 268 -7.82 -14.14 -17.24
CA LEU A 268 -7.03 -13.71 -16.08
C LEU A 268 -5.91 -14.69 -15.73
N ARG A 269 -5.76 -15.78 -16.50
CA ARG A 269 -4.66 -16.72 -16.29
C ARG A 269 -3.38 -16.17 -16.91
N THR A 270 -2.25 -16.52 -16.30
CA THR A 270 -0.90 -16.11 -16.70
C THR A 270 -0.61 -16.41 -18.18
N GLU A 271 -1.14 -17.51 -18.74
CA GLU A 271 -0.94 -17.85 -20.17
C GLU A 271 -1.66 -16.90 -21.13
N ALA A 272 -2.77 -16.30 -20.69
CA ALA A 272 -3.52 -15.30 -21.45
C ALA A 272 -2.98 -13.87 -21.23
N GLU A 273 -2.06 -13.70 -20.28
CA GLU A 273 -1.43 -12.44 -19.91
C GLU A 273 0.10 -12.58 -19.81
N PRO A 274 0.81 -13.03 -20.87
CA PRO A 274 2.27 -13.27 -20.80
C PRO A 274 3.10 -12.02 -20.51
N TRP A 275 2.50 -10.83 -20.57
CA TRP A 275 3.08 -9.54 -20.21
C TRP A 275 2.81 -9.12 -18.76
N SER A 276 2.03 -9.90 -17.98
CA SER A 276 1.81 -9.61 -16.56
C SER A 276 3.08 -9.88 -15.77
N MET A 277 3.28 -9.19 -14.66
CA MET A 277 4.45 -9.43 -13.81
C MET A 277 4.51 -10.88 -13.31
N GLU A 278 3.35 -11.53 -13.11
CA GLU A 278 3.26 -12.94 -12.71
C GLU A 278 3.77 -13.89 -13.80
N ALA A 279 3.67 -13.50 -15.08
CA ALA A 279 4.15 -14.28 -16.22
C ALA A 279 5.61 -14.01 -16.59
N MET A 280 6.14 -12.85 -16.19
CA MET A 280 7.50 -12.44 -16.54
C MET A 280 8.50 -13.12 -15.59
N ALA A 281 9.48 -13.81 -16.18
CA ALA A 281 10.65 -14.25 -15.44
C ALA A 281 11.37 -13.03 -14.82
N PRO A 282 12.03 -13.16 -13.66
CA PRO A 282 12.82 -12.09 -13.07
C PRO A 282 13.78 -11.52 -14.11
N VAL A 283 13.74 -10.21 -14.32
CA VAL A 283 14.64 -9.54 -15.27
C VAL A 283 16.06 -9.57 -14.69
N ASP A 284 16.91 -10.45 -15.20
CA ASP A 284 18.35 -10.38 -14.96
C ASP A 284 18.87 -9.03 -15.45
N ALA A 285 19.66 -8.34 -14.60
CA ALA A 285 20.21 -7.03 -14.88
C ALA A 285 20.97 -7.01 -16.23
N PRO A 286 20.85 -5.94 -17.05
CA PRO A 286 21.44 -5.92 -18.38
C PRO A 286 22.98 -5.98 -18.33
N PRO A 287 23.63 -6.63 -19.31
CA PRO A 287 25.09 -6.70 -19.38
C PRO A 287 25.66 -5.32 -19.70
N GLY A 288 26.51 -4.81 -18.80
CA GLY A 288 27.08 -3.47 -18.90
C GLY A 288 27.84 -3.24 -20.21
N THR A 289 27.31 -2.36 -21.07
CA THR A 289 28.04 -1.80 -22.20
C THR A 289 28.99 -0.71 -21.70
N GLY A 290 30.26 -0.85 -22.07
CA GLY A 290 31.38 -0.05 -21.61
C GLY A 290 31.21 1.47 -21.79
N GLY A 291 31.72 2.21 -20.80
CA GLY A 291 31.67 3.65 -20.76
C GLY A 291 32.64 4.35 -21.71
N ARG A 292 32.32 5.62 -22.01
CA ARG A 292 33.29 6.71 -22.09
C ARG A 292 32.81 7.83 -21.16
N GLY A 293 33.72 8.34 -20.34
CA GLY A 293 33.49 9.23 -19.17
C GLY A 293 32.85 10.59 -19.51
N VAL A 294 32.52 11.47 -18.55
CA VAL A 294 33.27 11.96 -17.38
C VAL A 294 32.20 12.52 -16.39
N GLY A 295 32.23 12.35 -15.06
CA GLY A 295 33.19 12.90 -14.12
C GLY A 295 32.72 12.78 -12.65
N GLU A 296 33.70 12.49 -11.80
CA GLU A 296 33.83 12.63 -10.34
C GLU A 296 32.62 12.46 -9.40
N GLY A 297 32.64 11.33 -8.70
CA GLY A 297 31.92 11.10 -7.46
C GLY A 297 31.56 9.63 -7.33
N ASP A 298 32.54 8.75 -7.06
CA ASP A 298 32.38 7.48 -6.34
C ASP A 298 33.63 6.61 -6.46
N ALA A 299 34.41 6.55 -5.39
CA ALA A 299 35.55 5.65 -5.26
C ALA A 299 35.56 5.03 -3.85
N TRP A 300 34.87 3.89 -3.66
CA TRP A 300 35.14 3.06 -2.48
C TRP A 300 34.97 1.53 -2.65
N MET A 301 34.57 0.98 -3.80
CA MET A 301 34.35 -0.48 -3.93
C MET A 301 35.09 -1.10 -5.12
N ALA A 302 36.43 -1.16 -5.06
CA ALA A 302 37.21 -1.93 -6.04
C ALA A 302 38.55 -2.45 -5.48
N ARG A 303 38.53 -3.18 -4.35
CA ARG A 303 39.65 -4.06 -3.95
C ARG A 303 39.15 -5.24 -3.12
N ALA A 304 38.63 -6.28 -3.79
CA ALA A 304 38.66 -7.68 -3.33
C ALA A 304 37.89 -8.59 -4.29
N ARG A 305 38.38 -8.77 -5.53
CA ARG A 305 38.03 -9.95 -6.34
C ARG A 305 39.29 -10.47 -7.02
N ALA A 306 40.02 -11.29 -6.28
CA ALA A 306 40.88 -12.30 -6.85
C ALA A 306 40.81 -13.52 -5.94
N SER A 307 40.65 -14.67 -6.61
CA SER A 307 40.74 -16.06 -6.14
C SER A 307 39.45 -16.83 -5.81
N THR A 308 39.31 -17.89 -6.60
CA THR A 308 38.70 -19.20 -6.34
C THR A 308 37.18 -19.38 -6.47
N SER A 309 36.84 -19.89 -7.66
CA SER A 309 35.74 -20.78 -7.96
C SER A 309 35.71 -22.01 -7.05
N ALA A 310 34.56 -22.31 -6.46
CA ALA A 310 34.17 -23.68 -6.07
C ALA A 310 32.64 -23.78 -6.07
N ARG A 311 32.12 -24.83 -6.73
CA ARG A 311 30.70 -25.21 -6.78
C ARG A 311 30.22 -25.69 -5.40
N ALA A 312 29.05 -25.22 -4.96
CA ALA A 312 28.14 -25.85 -4.00
C ALA A 312 26.79 -25.13 -4.19
N GLY A 313 25.76 -25.73 -4.77
CA GLY A 313 24.93 -26.77 -4.17
C GLY A 313 23.63 -26.12 -3.70
N GLU A 314 22.66 -26.00 -4.62
CA GLU A 314 21.30 -25.50 -4.35
C GLU A 314 20.60 -26.37 -3.29
N ARG A 315 19.90 -25.73 -2.35
CA ARG A 315 18.87 -26.36 -1.51
C ARG A 315 17.54 -25.70 -1.89
N ASP A 316 16.58 -26.51 -2.32
CA ASP A 316 15.20 -26.12 -2.58
C ASP A 316 14.51 -25.63 -1.28
N ALA A 317 13.69 -24.58 -1.39
CA ALA A 317 12.81 -24.12 -0.32
C ALA A 317 11.67 -25.13 -0.09
N SER A 318 11.44 -25.52 1.17
CA SER A 318 10.40 -26.47 1.59
C SER A 318 9.00 -25.84 1.63
N GLU A 319 7.94 -26.67 1.61
CA GLU A 319 6.52 -26.27 1.69
C GLU A 319 6.13 -25.46 2.95
N ASP A 320 7.02 -25.30 3.92
CA ASP A 320 6.77 -24.64 5.22
C ASP A 320 7.03 -23.11 5.26
N ASP A 321 7.54 -22.48 4.20
CA ASP A 321 7.97 -21.07 4.18
C ASP A 321 6.92 -20.08 3.60
N THR A 322 5.64 -20.19 4.01
CA THR A 322 4.60 -19.21 3.62
C THR A 322 4.65 -17.94 4.49
N PRO A 323 4.22 -16.75 3.98
CA PRO A 323 4.11 -15.53 4.80
C PRO A 323 3.30 -15.72 6.09
N HIS A 324 2.29 -16.60 6.04
CA HIS A 324 1.45 -16.97 7.17
C HIS A 324 2.20 -17.79 8.23
N SER A 325 2.94 -18.83 7.82
CA SER A 325 3.70 -19.67 8.75
C SER A 325 4.83 -18.89 9.41
N LEU A 326 5.50 -18.01 8.67
CA LEU A 326 6.53 -17.10 9.20
C LEU A 326 5.96 -16.12 10.24
N ALA A 327 4.76 -15.59 10.01
CA ALA A 327 4.08 -14.73 10.98
C ALA A 327 3.70 -15.50 12.26
N MET A 328 3.23 -16.75 12.12
CA MET A 328 2.90 -17.62 13.26
C MET A 328 4.15 -17.95 14.09
N GLU A 329 5.28 -18.27 13.44
CA GLU A 329 6.55 -18.57 14.11
C GLU A 329 7.10 -17.35 14.85
N ALA A 330 7.13 -16.19 14.20
CA ALA A 330 7.58 -14.94 14.81
C ALA A 330 6.74 -14.57 16.04
N LEU A 331 5.43 -14.80 16.01
CA LEU A 331 4.52 -14.53 17.12
C LEU A 331 4.67 -15.50 18.29
N ALA A 332 4.87 -16.79 18.02
CA ALA A 332 5.04 -17.80 19.07
C ALA A 332 6.23 -17.48 20.00
N LEU A 333 7.28 -16.86 19.47
CA LEU A 333 8.47 -16.42 20.20
C LEU A 333 8.24 -15.14 21.04
N VAL A 334 7.33 -14.26 20.60
CA VAL A 334 6.95 -13.05 21.33
C VAL A 334 5.98 -13.37 22.47
N ASP A 335 4.99 -14.23 22.21
CA ASP A 335 3.94 -14.57 23.18
C ASP A 335 4.36 -15.64 24.21
N GLY A 336 5.56 -16.21 24.08
CA GLY A 336 6.06 -17.27 24.97
C GLY A 336 5.25 -18.57 24.91
N ARG A 337 4.43 -18.76 23.87
CA ARG A 337 3.52 -19.91 23.69
C ARG A 337 4.18 -21.10 23.00
N ALA A 338 5.45 -21.35 23.30
CA ALA A 338 6.08 -22.64 22.99
C ALA A 338 5.45 -23.72 23.87
N SER A 339 4.50 -24.46 23.30
CA SER A 339 4.04 -25.81 23.69
C SER A 339 4.26 -26.22 25.16
N ARG A 340 3.26 -25.98 26.01
CA ARG A 340 3.02 -26.78 27.23
C ARG A 340 2.37 -28.11 26.83
N GLU A 341 3.15 -29.04 26.31
CA GLU A 341 2.86 -30.47 26.41
C GLU A 341 4.13 -31.19 26.82
N GLY A 342 4.08 -31.88 27.96
CA GLY A 342 5.21 -32.57 28.55
C GLY A 342 5.61 -33.79 27.72
N ALA A 343 6.73 -33.71 27.02
CA ALA A 343 7.46 -34.86 26.52
C ALA A 343 8.92 -34.76 26.99
N VAL A 344 9.33 -35.62 27.92
CA VAL A 344 10.74 -35.83 28.24
C VAL A 344 11.35 -36.59 27.06
N ALA A 345 12.14 -35.92 26.24
CA ALA A 345 12.84 -36.56 25.13
C ALA A 345 14.08 -37.29 25.65
N VAL A 346 14.09 -38.62 25.55
CA VAL A 346 15.28 -39.46 25.72
C VAL A 346 15.88 -39.70 24.35
N ALA A 347 17.10 -39.21 24.11
CA ALA A 347 17.82 -39.44 22.85
C ALA A 347 18.86 -40.55 23.06
N GLN A 348 18.68 -41.69 22.38
CA GLN A 348 19.65 -42.78 22.32
C GLN A 348 20.26 -42.88 20.91
N GLY A 349 21.59 -42.95 20.83
CA GLY A 349 22.27 -43.12 19.53
C GLY A 349 23.76 -43.43 19.67
N THR A 350 24.28 -44.28 18.78
CA THR A 350 25.70 -44.60 18.65
C THR A 350 26.27 -43.95 17.39
N ALA A 351 27.34 -43.18 17.54
CA ALA A 351 28.03 -42.57 16.41
C ALA A 351 29.21 -43.45 15.98
N GLY A 352 29.16 -43.96 14.75
CA GLY A 352 30.25 -44.74 14.14
C GLY A 352 31.47 -43.89 13.79
N LEU A 353 32.56 -44.57 13.42
CA LEU A 353 33.83 -43.97 13.00
C LEU A 353 33.63 -42.89 11.92
N GLY A 354 34.13 -41.68 12.17
CA GLY A 354 34.13 -40.57 11.21
C GLY A 354 32.77 -39.88 10.98
N ALA A 355 31.76 -40.14 11.81
CA ALA A 355 30.44 -39.48 11.68
C ALA A 355 30.45 -38.03 12.22
N VAL A 356 29.66 -37.17 11.59
CA VAL A 356 29.36 -35.80 12.04
C VAL A 356 27.89 -35.74 12.45
N ALA A 357 27.60 -35.37 13.70
CA ALA A 357 26.24 -35.29 14.23
C ALA A 357 25.96 -33.90 14.81
N GLN A 358 24.97 -33.20 14.22
CA GLN A 358 24.52 -31.86 14.63
C GLN A 358 23.09 -31.92 15.19
N GLY A 359 22.82 -31.22 16.29
CA GLY A 359 21.48 -31.11 16.87
C GLY A 359 21.44 -30.37 18.22
N ASN A 360 20.29 -29.79 18.56
CA ASN A 360 20.07 -29.06 19.82
C ASN A 360 19.37 -29.96 20.85
N VAL A 361 19.81 -29.88 22.11
CA VAL A 361 19.21 -30.63 23.22
C VAL A 361 18.48 -29.67 24.16
N GLY A 362 17.17 -29.86 24.28
CA GLY A 362 16.30 -29.02 25.11
C GLY A 362 16.57 -29.14 26.62
N LEU A 363 15.96 -28.24 27.39
CA LEU A 363 16.08 -28.16 28.86
C LEU A 363 15.71 -29.51 29.53
N GLY A 364 16.56 -30.04 30.40
CA GLY A 364 16.26 -31.23 31.23
C GLY A 364 16.35 -32.61 30.57
N ALA A 365 16.90 -32.72 29.36
CA ALA A 365 17.02 -34.00 28.65
C ALA A 365 18.16 -34.91 29.17
N ILE A 366 17.98 -36.24 29.06
CA ILE A 366 19.00 -37.26 29.36
C ILE A 366 19.49 -37.90 28.05
N VAL A 367 20.80 -37.90 27.82
CA VAL A 367 21.43 -38.43 26.61
C VAL A 367 22.33 -39.62 26.97
N GLN A 368 22.07 -40.79 26.36
CA GLN A 368 22.86 -42.01 26.56
C GLN A 368 23.40 -42.55 25.23
N GLY A 369 24.72 -42.77 25.13
CA GLY A 369 25.35 -43.33 23.92
C GLY A 369 26.88 -43.30 23.88
N SER A 370 27.47 -44.11 23.01
CA SER A 370 28.92 -44.23 22.80
C SER A 370 29.38 -43.54 21.52
N VAL A 371 30.55 -42.90 21.56
CA VAL A 371 31.14 -42.16 20.43
C VAL A 371 32.40 -42.86 19.92
N GLY A 372 32.42 -43.24 18.64
CA GLY A 372 33.56 -43.88 17.98
C GLY A 372 34.76 -42.95 17.75
N GLN A 373 35.91 -43.55 17.45
CA GLN A 373 37.17 -42.84 17.16
C GLN A 373 36.99 -41.83 16.00
N GLY A 374 37.48 -40.59 16.19
CA GLY A 374 37.51 -39.57 15.14
C GLY A 374 36.17 -38.90 14.77
N ALA A 375 35.13 -39.04 15.59
CA ALA A 375 33.85 -38.34 15.37
C ALA A 375 33.88 -36.87 15.84
N ILE A 376 33.15 -36.00 15.14
CA ILE A 376 33.01 -34.56 15.46
C ILE A 376 31.56 -34.29 15.86
N MET A 377 31.37 -33.67 17.03
CA MET A 377 30.05 -33.45 17.63
C MET A 377 29.88 -31.98 18.01
N GLU A 378 28.97 -31.29 17.32
CA GLU A 378 28.57 -29.91 17.60
C GLU A 378 27.13 -29.90 18.14
N ARG A 379 26.97 -29.55 19.41
CA ARG A 379 25.64 -29.45 20.06
C ARG A 379 25.57 -28.30 21.03
N SER A 380 24.43 -27.62 21.05
CA SER A 380 24.04 -26.70 22.13
C SER A 380 23.27 -27.48 23.20
N VAL A 381 23.70 -27.37 24.47
CA VAL A 381 23.13 -28.12 25.60
C VAL A 381 22.37 -27.16 26.53
N GLY A 382 21.08 -27.39 26.72
CA GLY A 382 20.26 -26.62 27.67
C GLY A 382 20.67 -26.86 29.13
N LEU A 383 20.36 -25.89 30.01
CA LEU A 383 20.62 -25.99 31.46
C LEU A 383 19.98 -27.26 32.05
N GLY A 384 20.75 -28.05 32.81
CA GLY A 384 20.25 -29.24 33.54
C GLY A 384 20.21 -30.56 32.77
N ALA A 385 20.80 -30.64 31.57
CA ALA A 385 20.94 -31.91 30.83
C ALA A 385 22.02 -32.83 31.43
N ASN A 386 21.82 -34.16 31.35
CA ASN A 386 22.74 -35.16 31.91
C ASN A 386 23.20 -36.16 30.82
N MET A 387 24.52 -36.42 30.74
CA MET A 387 25.13 -37.29 29.70
C MET A 387 25.82 -38.52 30.33
N GLN A 388 25.56 -39.71 29.79
CA GLN A 388 26.21 -40.96 30.20
C GLN A 388 26.69 -41.77 28.98
N GLY A 389 28.00 -42.02 28.86
CA GLY A 389 28.58 -42.76 27.72
C GLY A 389 30.11 -42.78 27.64
N THR A 390 30.66 -43.59 26.73
CA THR A 390 32.11 -43.74 26.47
C THR A 390 32.54 -43.05 25.17
N VAL A 391 33.71 -42.40 25.20
CA VAL A 391 34.26 -41.58 24.10
C VAL A 391 35.58 -42.17 23.59
N GLY A 392 35.68 -42.44 22.28
CA GLY A 392 36.89 -42.93 21.62
C GLY A 392 37.96 -41.85 21.42
N GLN A 393 39.23 -42.24 21.33
CA GLN A 393 40.35 -41.29 21.13
C GLN A 393 40.19 -40.44 19.85
N GLY A 394 40.59 -39.16 19.90
CA GLY A 394 40.64 -38.28 18.74
C GLY A 394 39.33 -37.55 18.38
N SER A 395 38.33 -37.53 19.25
CA SER A 395 37.09 -36.75 19.10
C SER A 395 37.25 -35.31 19.62
N ILE A 396 36.60 -34.33 18.95
CA ILE A 396 36.64 -32.89 19.31
C ILE A 396 35.21 -32.42 19.65
N GLY A 397 35.04 -31.71 20.77
CA GLY A 397 33.77 -31.10 21.18
C GLY A 397 33.95 -29.67 21.68
N GLN A 398 33.06 -28.75 21.28
CA GLN A 398 32.97 -27.38 21.80
C GLN A 398 31.66 -27.21 22.59
N ALA A 399 31.76 -26.83 23.86
CA ALA A 399 30.64 -26.44 24.70
C ALA A 399 30.94 -25.08 25.36
N ALA A 400 30.04 -24.11 25.25
CA ALA A 400 30.16 -22.82 25.95
C ALA A 400 29.47 -22.91 27.32
N ALA A 401 30.24 -22.80 28.40
CA ALA A 401 29.74 -22.76 29.79
C ALA A 401 30.05 -21.40 30.45
N GLY A 402 29.12 -20.89 31.28
CA GLY A 402 29.24 -19.64 32.04
C GLY A 402 30.17 -19.70 33.28
N PRO A 403 30.42 -18.56 33.97
CA PRO A 403 31.67 -18.29 34.70
C PRO A 403 31.70 -18.71 36.19
N VAL A 404 32.92 -18.91 36.73
CA VAL A 404 33.28 -19.11 38.17
C VAL A 404 34.56 -18.29 38.51
N PRO A 405 34.77 -17.76 39.75
CA PRO A 405 35.57 -16.52 39.96
C PRO A 405 37.01 -16.66 40.49
N ALA A 406 37.78 -15.58 40.24
CA ALA A 406 38.91 -14.91 40.96
C ALA A 406 40.26 -15.60 41.29
N GLY A 407 41.37 -14.99 40.83
CA GLY A 407 42.76 -15.18 41.31
C GLY A 407 43.78 -14.29 40.57
N GLN A 408 44.74 -13.68 41.28
CA GLN A 408 45.61 -12.56 40.87
C GLN A 408 46.84 -12.88 39.96
N ALA A 409 47.11 -11.95 39.04
CA ALA A 409 48.38 -11.34 38.56
C ALA A 409 49.55 -12.19 37.98
N PHE A 410 49.98 -11.96 36.72
CA PHE A 410 50.95 -10.94 36.23
C PHE A 410 51.28 -11.12 34.71
N VAL A 411 51.23 -9.97 34.00
CA VAL A 411 51.91 -9.47 32.78
C VAL A 411 52.54 -10.40 31.73
N GLY A 412 52.11 -10.20 30.48
CA GLY A 412 52.90 -10.43 29.25
C GLY A 412 52.12 -9.99 28.00
N GLN A 413 52.49 -8.87 27.38
CA GLN A 413 51.88 -8.39 26.12
C GLN A 413 52.21 -9.34 24.96
N ALA A 414 51.17 -9.82 24.28
CA ALA A 414 51.25 -10.27 22.90
C ALA A 414 50.02 -9.73 22.15
N VAL A 415 50.29 -8.95 21.11
CA VAL A 415 49.29 -8.47 20.15
C VAL A 415 48.80 -9.69 19.37
N ALA A 416 47.51 -10.01 19.45
CA ALA A 416 46.88 -11.05 18.65
C ALA A 416 45.62 -10.49 18.01
N ASP A 417 45.57 -10.59 16.68
CA ASP A 417 44.51 -10.12 15.80
C ASP A 417 43.13 -10.62 16.22
N ALA A 418 42.15 -9.72 16.14
CA ALA A 418 40.75 -10.05 16.36
C ALA A 418 40.29 -11.11 15.34
N PRO A 419 39.53 -12.14 15.76
CA PRO A 419 38.98 -13.13 14.84
C PRO A 419 38.00 -12.43 13.90
N ALA A 420 38.22 -12.61 12.59
CA ALA A 420 37.35 -12.10 11.55
C ALA A 420 35.92 -12.61 11.75
N ALA A 421 34.96 -11.68 11.73
CA ALA A 421 33.53 -11.98 11.82
C ALA A 421 33.12 -13.01 10.72
N PRO A 422 32.25 -13.98 11.04
CA PRO A 422 31.75 -14.91 10.03
C PRO A 422 30.96 -14.13 8.97
N ARG A 423 31.28 -14.36 7.69
CA ARG A 423 30.53 -13.77 6.57
C ARG A 423 29.09 -14.30 6.59
N PRO A 424 28.06 -13.46 6.37
CA PRO A 424 26.68 -13.92 6.35
C PRO A 424 26.48 -14.84 5.15
N ALA A 425 25.99 -16.05 5.42
CA ALA A 425 25.43 -16.91 4.40
C ALA A 425 24.23 -16.17 3.77
N PHE A 426 24.10 -16.23 2.45
CA PHE A 426 22.96 -15.68 1.73
C PHE A 426 21.69 -16.32 2.29
N ARG A 427 20.87 -15.54 3.01
CA ARG A 427 19.54 -15.96 3.51
C ARG A 427 18.50 -15.44 2.52
N GLN A 428 17.56 -16.30 2.17
CA GLN A 428 16.43 -15.96 1.32
C GLN A 428 15.53 -14.97 2.09
N GLU A 429 15.37 -13.74 1.58
CA GLU A 429 14.48 -12.74 2.17
C GLU A 429 13.03 -13.19 1.99
N ALA A 430 12.34 -13.52 3.08
CA ALA A 430 10.95 -13.94 3.04
C ALA A 430 10.00 -12.74 3.24
N ILE A 431 8.81 -12.80 2.64
CA ILE A 431 7.77 -11.79 2.87
C ILE A 431 7.09 -12.14 4.18
N LEU A 432 7.22 -11.26 5.17
CA LEU A 432 6.55 -11.34 6.45
C LEU A 432 5.28 -10.50 6.41
N GLU A 433 4.14 -11.10 6.74
CA GLU A 433 2.82 -10.44 6.72
C GLU A 433 2.05 -10.67 8.03
N PHE A 434 1.71 -9.60 8.76
CA PHE A 434 0.92 -9.65 9.99
C PHE A 434 0.12 -8.36 10.20
N ALA A 435 -0.98 -8.46 10.93
CA ALA A 435 -1.76 -7.33 11.39
C ALA A 435 -1.18 -6.74 12.68
N VAL A 436 -1.23 -5.40 12.78
CA VAL A 436 -0.71 -4.61 13.89
C VAL A 436 -1.83 -3.74 14.48
N SER A 437 -1.96 -3.75 15.80
CA SER A 437 -2.96 -2.96 16.53
C SER A 437 -2.37 -2.38 17.83
N PRO A 438 -2.75 -1.18 18.29
CA PRO A 438 -2.28 -0.64 19.58
C PRO A 438 -3.03 -1.23 20.80
N GLY A 439 -3.89 -2.24 20.58
CA GLY A 439 -4.60 -3.02 21.60
C GLY A 439 -5.83 -3.74 21.03
N VAL A 440 -6.56 -4.48 21.87
CA VAL A 440 -7.78 -5.21 21.47
C VAL A 440 -8.97 -4.24 21.31
N ALA A 441 -9.15 -3.34 22.27
CA ALA A 441 -10.17 -2.28 22.27
C ALA A 441 -9.57 -0.87 22.08
N ASN A 442 -8.25 -0.72 22.22
CA ASN A 442 -7.55 0.53 21.96
C ASN A 442 -7.14 0.61 20.49
N LYS A 443 -7.59 1.65 19.77
CA LYS A 443 -7.17 1.93 18.38
C LYS A 443 -6.50 3.29 18.20
N LYS A 444 -6.05 3.91 19.28
CA LYS A 444 -5.26 5.13 19.22
C LYS A 444 -3.78 4.77 19.17
N PHE A 445 -3.12 5.17 18.09
CA PHE A 445 -1.68 5.08 17.96
C PHE A 445 -1.03 6.31 18.59
N THR A 446 0.02 6.11 19.36
CA THR A 446 0.88 7.22 19.79
C THR A 446 1.76 7.69 18.62
N ALA A 447 2.25 8.93 18.67
CA ALA A 447 3.19 9.42 17.66
C ALA A 447 4.46 8.54 17.58
N ARG A 448 4.92 8.04 18.74
CA ARG A 448 6.04 7.11 18.85
C ARG A 448 5.77 5.80 18.12
N GLN A 449 4.60 5.20 18.35
CA GLN A 449 4.16 3.98 17.66
C GLN A 449 4.08 4.15 16.14
N MET A 450 3.52 5.27 15.66
CA MET A 450 3.44 5.52 14.21
C MET A 450 4.82 5.72 13.58
N ALA A 451 5.73 6.42 14.27
CA ALA A 451 7.10 6.60 13.79
C ALA A 451 7.86 5.26 13.75
N ALA A 452 7.78 4.47 14.81
CA ALA A 452 8.42 3.15 14.88
C ALA A 452 7.86 2.19 13.82
N LEU A 453 6.54 2.21 13.59
CA LEU A 453 5.91 1.42 12.54
C LEU A 453 6.43 1.82 11.14
N GLY A 454 6.51 3.12 10.84
CA GLY A 454 7.04 3.60 9.57
C GLY A 454 8.53 3.27 9.36
N GLU A 455 9.35 3.42 10.40
CA GLU A 455 10.78 3.08 10.37
C GLU A 455 11.01 1.58 10.15
N LEU A 456 10.23 0.72 10.81
CA LEU A 456 10.34 -0.73 10.70
C LEU A 456 9.84 -1.26 9.36
N VAL A 457 8.81 -0.65 8.78
CA VAL A 457 8.29 -1.04 7.45
C VAL A 457 9.23 -0.56 6.34
N GLY A 458 9.83 0.62 6.50
CA GLY A 458 10.76 1.20 5.54
C GLY A 458 10.14 1.55 4.19
N GLU A 459 10.95 2.02 3.25
CA GLU A 459 10.47 2.49 1.93
C GLU A 459 10.04 1.36 0.98
N ARG A 460 10.41 0.11 1.30
CA ARG A 460 10.12 -1.08 0.48
C ARG A 460 8.98 -1.94 1.01
N GLY A 461 8.51 -1.67 2.24
CA GLY A 461 7.38 -2.38 2.85
C GLY A 461 6.06 -1.65 2.62
N GLU A 462 4.96 -2.33 2.92
CA GLU A 462 3.60 -1.82 2.74
C GLU A 462 2.82 -1.82 4.06
N ILE A 463 1.97 -0.81 4.23
CA ILE A 463 0.96 -0.74 5.30
C ILE A 463 -0.41 -0.59 4.65
N GLU A 464 -1.27 -1.59 4.81
CA GLU A 464 -2.65 -1.58 4.31
C GLU A 464 -3.63 -1.37 5.46
N TYR A 465 -4.53 -0.38 5.32
CA TYR A 465 -5.64 -0.19 6.25
C TYR A 465 -6.89 -0.91 5.76
N THR A 466 -7.41 -1.86 6.55
CA THR A 466 -8.50 -2.74 6.12
C THR A 466 -9.88 -2.23 6.56
N PRO A 467 -10.97 -2.65 5.88
CA PRO A 467 -12.35 -2.43 6.35
C PRO A 467 -12.66 -3.01 7.73
N HIS A 468 -11.78 -3.87 8.27
CA HIS A 468 -11.86 -4.43 9.62
C HIS A 468 -11.13 -3.57 10.67
N HIS A 469 -10.68 -2.37 10.27
CA HIS A 469 -9.93 -1.42 11.09
C HIS A 469 -8.62 -2.02 11.64
N GLN A 470 -7.88 -2.74 10.81
CA GLN A 470 -6.55 -3.27 11.11
C GLN A 470 -5.52 -2.62 10.19
N LEU A 471 -4.27 -2.51 10.66
CA LEU A 471 -3.14 -2.20 9.81
C LEU A 471 -2.42 -3.51 9.48
N ILE A 472 -2.42 -3.91 8.22
CA ILE A 472 -1.66 -5.06 7.73
C ILE A 472 -0.30 -4.54 7.30
N VAL A 473 0.76 -5.17 7.81
CA VAL A 473 2.15 -4.85 7.50
C VAL A 473 2.72 -5.96 6.64
N ARG A 474 3.33 -5.59 5.50
CA ARG A 474 4.07 -6.49 4.62
C ARG A 474 5.50 -6.01 4.47
N ILE A 475 6.46 -6.78 4.97
CA ILE A 475 7.88 -6.43 4.98
C ILE A 475 8.69 -7.59 4.40
N ARG A 476 9.71 -7.30 3.60
CA ARG A 476 10.75 -8.29 3.25
C ARG A 476 11.75 -8.33 4.39
N ALA A 477 11.79 -9.45 5.11
CA ALA A 477 12.58 -9.58 6.33
C ALA A 477 13.49 -10.82 6.26
N ASP A 478 14.73 -10.64 6.67
CA ASP A 478 15.72 -11.69 6.93
C ASP A 478 15.69 -12.19 8.38
N GLU A 479 15.10 -11.40 9.30
CA GLU A 479 14.88 -11.71 10.72
C GLU A 479 13.46 -11.34 11.18
N PRO A 480 12.43 -12.13 10.82
CA PRO A 480 11.04 -11.81 11.14
C PRO A 480 10.76 -11.70 12.65
N GLU A 481 11.47 -12.46 13.47
CA GLU A 481 11.35 -12.43 14.94
C GLU A 481 11.89 -11.15 15.55
N ALA A 482 12.93 -10.55 14.95
CA ALA A 482 13.48 -9.30 15.41
C ALA A 482 12.49 -8.14 15.18
N ILE A 483 11.79 -8.14 14.05
CA ILE A 483 10.76 -7.15 13.74
C ILE A 483 9.56 -7.31 14.68
N ALA A 484 9.07 -8.54 14.86
CA ALA A 484 7.94 -8.81 15.76
C ALA A 484 8.25 -8.37 17.21
N ARG A 485 9.46 -8.65 17.72
CA ARG A 485 9.89 -8.18 19.05
C ARG A 485 9.90 -6.67 19.17
N LYS A 486 10.48 -5.94 18.21
CA LYS A 486 10.52 -4.47 18.25
C LYS A 486 9.13 -3.86 18.25
N LEU A 487 8.20 -4.40 17.46
CA LEU A 487 6.82 -3.90 17.47
C LEU A 487 6.11 -4.21 18.78
N ALA A 488 6.32 -5.39 19.36
CA ALA A 488 5.77 -5.74 20.67
C ALA A 488 6.33 -4.86 21.80
N GLU A 489 7.63 -4.53 21.78
CA GLU A 489 8.27 -3.59 22.72
C GLU A 489 7.69 -2.18 22.64
N GLU A 490 7.25 -1.75 21.45
CA GLU A 490 6.53 -0.49 21.24
C GLU A 490 5.04 -0.57 21.62
N GLY A 491 4.60 -1.68 22.21
CA GLY A 491 3.26 -1.88 22.74
C GLY A 491 2.22 -2.24 21.67
N PHE A 492 2.65 -2.77 20.52
CA PHE A 492 1.73 -3.32 19.54
C PHE A 492 1.27 -4.73 19.88
N LEU A 493 -0.02 -4.95 19.69
CA LEU A 493 -0.58 -6.29 19.52
C LEU A 493 -0.37 -6.73 18.07
N LEU A 494 0.21 -7.91 17.91
CA LEU A 494 0.48 -8.51 16.63
C LEU A 494 -0.47 -9.69 16.40
N SER A 495 -0.97 -9.83 15.18
CA SER A 495 -1.90 -10.91 14.82
C SER A 495 -1.57 -11.46 13.44
N PRO A 496 -1.52 -12.79 13.25
CA PRO A 496 -1.31 -13.38 11.93
C PRO A 496 -2.52 -13.10 11.05
N ILE A 497 -2.31 -13.07 9.74
CA ILE A 497 -3.39 -12.86 8.75
C ILE A 497 -3.72 -14.20 8.12
N GLY A 498 -5.00 -14.46 7.87
CA GLY A 498 -5.45 -15.69 7.22
C GLY A 498 -6.43 -16.46 8.11
N ASP A 499 -6.32 -17.78 8.08
CA ASP A 499 -7.28 -18.68 8.72
C ASP A 499 -7.00 -18.82 10.23
N VAL A 500 -7.20 -17.72 10.96
CA VAL A 500 -7.01 -17.62 12.42
C VAL A 500 -8.24 -17.02 13.11
N ALA A 501 -8.32 -17.17 14.43
CA ALA A 501 -9.34 -16.54 15.26
C ALA A 501 -8.97 -15.08 15.58
N GLN A 502 -9.82 -14.14 15.16
CA GLN A 502 -9.60 -12.71 15.32
C GLN A 502 -10.64 -12.09 16.26
N VAL A 503 -10.17 -11.40 17.30
CA VAL A 503 -11.03 -10.69 18.25
C VAL A 503 -11.07 -9.21 17.90
N LYS A 504 -12.27 -8.69 17.70
CA LYS A 504 -12.51 -7.31 17.26
C LYS A 504 -13.43 -6.60 18.25
N ALA A 505 -12.90 -5.62 18.98
CA ALA A 505 -13.67 -4.88 19.99
C ALA A 505 -13.92 -3.41 19.60
N CYS A 506 -15.04 -2.88 20.12
CA CYS A 506 -15.49 -1.50 20.01
C CYS A 506 -14.43 -0.41 20.32
N ASP A 507 -14.26 0.57 19.43
CA ASP A 507 -13.20 1.60 19.53
C ASP A 507 -13.67 3.07 19.34
N PHE A 508 -14.82 3.31 18.71
CA PHE A 508 -15.27 4.65 18.30
C PHE A 508 -15.75 5.61 19.42
N CYS A 509 -16.38 5.08 20.47
CA CYS A 509 -17.06 5.86 21.52
C CYS A 509 -16.49 5.55 22.92
N ASN A 510 -16.42 6.51 23.85
CA ASN A 510 -15.87 6.30 25.21
C ASN A 510 -16.96 6.22 26.31
N LEU A 511 -18.17 5.75 26.01
CA LEU A 511 -19.27 5.56 27.00
C LEU A 511 -18.95 4.39 27.97
N GLU A 512 -19.93 3.61 28.44
CA GLU A 512 -19.80 2.49 29.41
C GLU A 512 -18.91 1.30 28.97
N LYS A 513 -17.92 1.50 28.09
CA LYS A 513 -17.03 0.44 27.61
C LYS A 513 -16.03 -0.02 28.65
N ALA A 514 -15.59 0.85 29.56
CA ALA A 514 -14.51 0.57 30.51
C ALA A 514 -14.76 -0.70 31.34
N GLU A 515 -16.01 -0.96 31.72
CA GLU A 515 -16.41 -2.15 32.49
C GLU A 515 -16.32 -3.45 31.68
N SER A 516 -16.41 -3.35 30.35
CA SER A 516 -16.48 -4.51 29.45
C SER A 516 -15.14 -4.86 28.76
N ILE A 517 -14.21 -3.90 28.67
CA ILE A 517 -12.90 -4.07 27.99
C ILE A 517 -12.09 -5.26 28.53
N PRO A 518 -11.97 -5.48 29.86
CA PRO A 518 -11.18 -6.59 30.38
C PRO A 518 -11.62 -7.96 29.85
N TYR A 519 -12.92 -8.15 29.59
CA TYR A 519 -13.43 -9.40 29.02
C TYR A 519 -13.04 -9.57 27.55
N ALA A 520 -12.97 -8.49 26.78
CA ALA A 520 -12.49 -8.55 25.39
C ALA A 520 -10.99 -8.92 25.34
N GLU A 521 -10.20 -8.36 26.25
CA GLU A 521 -8.78 -8.69 26.41
C GLU A 521 -8.59 -10.13 26.87
N GLU A 522 -9.41 -10.60 27.81
CA GLU A 522 -9.39 -11.99 28.27
C GLU A 522 -9.76 -12.99 27.16
N ILE A 523 -10.79 -12.70 26.36
CA ILE A 523 -11.16 -13.52 25.20
C ILE A 523 -10.01 -13.55 24.20
N HIS A 524 -9.41 -12.40 23.88
CA HIS A 524 -8.25 -12.37 23.00
C HIS A 524 -7.07 -13.17 23.55
N ALA A 525 -6.80 -13.08 24.85
CA ALA A 525 -5.74 -13.87 25.48
C ALA A 525 -6.00 -15.38 25.39
N ARG A 526 -7.26 -15.84 25.51
CA ARG A 526 -7.60 -17.26 25.45
C ARG A 526 -7.62 -17.82 24.02
N VAL A 527 -8.20 -17.09 23.07
CA VAL A 527 -8.49 -17.64 21.73
C VAL A 527 -7.92 -16.85 20.55
N GLY A 528 -7.41 -15.64 20.79
CA GLY A 528 -6.81 -14.83 19.73
C GLY A 528 -5.65 -15.56 19.05
N ASN A 529 -5.53 -15.37 17.73
CA ASN A 529 -4.45 -15.89 16.89
C ASN A 529 -4.38 -17.43 16.79
N LEU A 530 -5.33 -18.18 17.35
CA LEU A 530 -5.38 -19.62 17.16
C LEU A 530 -5.65 -19.96 15.68
N ALA A 531 -4.91 -20.91 15.13
CA ALA A 531 -5.12 -21.42 13.77
C ALA A 531 -6.47 -22.12 13.65
N MET A 532 -7.27 -21.75 12.65
CA MET A 532 -8.66 -22.20 12.44
C MET A 532 -8.80 -22.90 11.09
N PRO A 533 -9.83 -23.76 10.90
CA PRO A 533 -10.12 -24.36 9.60
C PRO A 533 -10.45 -23.33 8.50
N LYS A 534 -11.00 -22.19 8.91
CA LYS A 534 -11.21 -20.98 8.12
C LYS A 534 -11.27 -19.78 9.06
N GLU A 535 -10.82 -18.61 8.61
CA GLU A 535 -10.85 -17.33 9.36
C GLU A 535 -12.16 -17.17 10.14
N LEU A 536 -12.02 -16.92 11.45
CA LEU A 536 -13.09 -16.82 12.43
C LEU A 536 -13.09 -15.43 13.08
N LYS A 537 -14.18 -14.69 12.93
CA LYS A 537 -14.32 -13.33 13.48
C LYS A 537 -15.16 -13.32 14.76
N ILE A 538 -14.57 -12.82 15.84
CA ILE A 538 -15.21 -12.66 17.15
C ILE A 538 -15.42 -11.17 17.38
N GLY A 539 -16.66 -10.72 17.21
CA GLY A 539 -17.07 -9.34 17.41
C GLY A 539 -17.47 -9.05 18.85
N PHE A 540 -16.91 -7.99 19.43
CA PHE A 540 -17.19 -7.55 20.80
C PHE A 540 -17.73 -6.13 20.83
N ASN A 541 -18.96 -5.99 21.32
CA ASN A 541 -19.63 -4.73 21.55
C ASN A 541 -19.77 -4.45 23.05
N GLY A 542 -19.04 -3.45 23.55
CA GLY A 542 -19.07 -3.08 24.97
C GLY A 542 -20.33 -2.34 25.46
N CYS A 543 -21.35 -2.17 24.61
CA CYS A 543 -22.64 -1.61 25.02
C CYS A 543 -23.78 -2.10 24.12
N GLY A 544 -25.02 -1.95 24.59
CA GLY A 544 -26.22 -2.44 23.90
C GLY A 544 -26.55 -1.74 22.57
N MET A 545 -25.84 -0.67 22.22
CA MET A 545 -26.02 0.00 20.93
C MET A 545 -25.50 -0.82 19.75
N ALA A 546 -24.61 -1.79 20.00
CA ALA A 546 -24.08 -2.70 18.98
C ALA A 546 -23.47 -2.01 17.73
N CYS A 547 -23.04 -0.74 17.82
CA CYS A 547 -22.61 0.09 16.68
C CYS A 547 -21.42 -0.47 15.89
N TYR A 548 -20.68 -1.41 16.48
CA TYR A 548 -19.49 -2.02 15.88
C TYR A 548 -19.80 -3.30 15.10
N GLY A 549 -21.09 -3.69 15.08
CA GLY A 549 -21.58 -4.79 14.27
C GLY A 549 -21.21 -6.17 14.79
N ALA A 550 -20.98 -6.37 16.10
CA ALA A 550 -20.67 -7.69 16.66
C ALA A 550 -21.68 -8.77 16.23
N VAL A 551 -22.96 -8.42 16.14
CA VAL A 551 -24.03 -9.32 15.68
C VAL A 551 -23.89 -9.78 14.22
N LYS A 552 -22.98 -9.19 13.45
CA LYS A 552 -22.68 -9.53 12.05
C LYS A 552 -21.39 -10.33 11.89
N GLU A 553 -20.69 -10.63 12.98
CA GLU A 553 -19.46 -11.44 12.99
C GLU A 553 -19.78 -12.91 13.34
N ASP A 554 -18.88 -13.85 13.03
CA ASP A 554 -19.12 -15.29 13.22
C ASP A 554 -19.55 -15.63 14.65
N ILE A 555 -18.91 -15.00 15.65
CA ILE A 555 -19.31 -15.00 17.05
C ILE A 555 -19.49 -13.55 17.49
N GLY A 556 -20.72 -13.17 17.85
CA GLY A 556 -21.06 -11.81 18.26
C GLY A 556 -21.34 -11.73 19.76
N LEU A 557 -20.74 -10.75 20.43
CA LEU A 557 -20.91 -10.48 21.85
C LEU A 557 -21.41 -9.05 22.04
N VAL A 558 -22.54 -8.87 22.72
CA VAL A 558 -23.10 -7.55 23.03
C VAL A 558 -23.26 -7.42 24.54
N TYR A 559 -22.50 -6.51 25.15
CA TYR A 559 -22.61 -6.19 26.56
C TYR A 559 -23.76 -5.21 26.81
N ARG A 560 -24.73 -5.56 27.64
CA ARG A 560 -25.76 -4.62 28.13
C ARG A 560 -26.13 -4.96 29.56
N ARG A 561 -26.38 -3.93 30.37
CA ARG A 561 -26.91 -4.08 31.74
C ARG A 561 -26.10 -5.09 32.59
N GLY A 562 -24.77 -5.04 32.48
CA GLY A 562 -23.89 -5.92 33.25
C GLY A 562 -23.76 -7.36 32.73
N LYS A 563 -24.31 -7.70 31.57
CA LYS A 563 -24.36 -9.07 31.03
C LYS A 563 -24.12 -9.11 29.52
N PHE A 564 -23.85 -10.29 28.97
CA PHE A 564 -23.62 -10.51 27.54
C PHE A 564 -24.78 -11.21 26.84
N ASP A 565 -25.13 -10.71 25.66
CA ASP A 565 -25.91 -11.46 24.68
C ASP A 565 -24.94 -12.09 23.66
N LEU A 566 -25.19 -13.35 23.30
CA LEU A 566 -24.36 -14.15 22.41
C LEU A 566 -25.09 -14.44 21.09
N PHE A 567 -24.41 -14.17 19.98
CA PHE A 567 -24.86 -14.42 18.63
C PHE A 567 -23.89 -15.38 17.93
N LEU A 568 -24.40 -16.38 17.22
CA LEU A 568 -23.56 -17.37 16.53
C LEU A 568 -23.92 -17.51 15.06
N GLY A 569 -22.90 -17.69 14.22
CA GLY A 569 -23.04 -18.12 12.84
C GLY A 569 -23.51 -17.03 11.88
N ALA A 570 -23.03 -15.79 12.04
CA ALA A 570 -23.26 -14.77 11.02
C ALA A 570 -22.52 -15.12 9.71
N LYS A 571 -23.03 -14.57 8.60
CA LYS A 571 -22.31 -14.54 7.34
C LYS A 571 -21.83 -13.11 7.08
N THR A 572 -20.54 -12.89 7.26
CA THR A 572 -19.89 -11.57 7.28
C THR A 572 -19.81 -10.88 5.90
N VAL A 573 -19.80 -11.65 4.81
CA VAL A 573 -19.60 -11.13 3.44
C VAL A 573 -20.46 -11.86 2.40
N GLY A 574 -20.74 -11.18 1.28
CA GLY A 574 -21.46 -11.71 0.11
C GLY A 574 -22.93 -11.29 0.01
N ARG A 575 -23.55 -11.54 -1.14
CA ARG A 575 -24.93 -11.12 -1.48
C ARG A 575 -25.99 -11.57 -0.46
N ASN A 576 -25.80 -12.76 0.11
CA ASN A 576 -26.68 -13.35 1.13
C ASN A 576 -26.07 -13.27 2.55
N ALA A 577 -25.28 -12.23 2.85
CA ALA A 577 -24.83 -11.95 4.20
C ALA A 577 -26.01 -11.83 5.17
N HIS A 578 -25.84 -12.34 6.39
CA HIS A 578 -26.88 -12.33 7.42
C HIS A 578 -26.26 -12.21 8.81
N ALA A 579 -27.03 -11.67 9.75
CA ALA A 579 -26.62 -11.58 11.15
C ALA A 579 -26.52 -12.98 11.78
N GLY A 580 -25.79 -13.06 12.89
CA GLY A 580 -25.72 -14.24 13.74
C GLY A 580 -27.05 -14.50 14.43
N ILE A 581 -27.29 -15.75 14.77
CA ILE A 581 -28.50 -16.19 15.48
C ILE A 581 -28.32 -15.83 16.96
N PRO A 582 -29.25 -15.10 17.59
CA PRO A 582 -29.21 -14.90 19.05
C PRO A 582 -29.45 -16.25 19.73
N VAL A 583 -28.44 -16.73 20.46
CA VAL A 583 -28.47 -18.05 21.11
C VAL A 583 -28.57 -17.98 22.63
N ALA A 584 -28.07 -16.89 23.23
CA ALA A 584 -28.19 -16.64 24.66
C ALA A 584 -28.33 -15.14 24.93
N GLU A 585 -29.13 -14.79 25.93
CA GLU A 585 -29.22 -13.44 26.46
C GLU A 585 -28.87 -13.44 27.94
N GLY A 586 -28.20 -12.39 28.40
CA GLY A 586 -27.92 -12.21 29.83
C GLY A 586 -26.89 -13.19 30.42
N VAL A 587 -25.92 -13.63 29.63
CA VAL A 587 -24.79 -14.47 30.09
C VAL A 587 -23.93 -13.68 31.08
N PRO A 588 -23.57 -14.25 32.25
CA PRO A 588 -22.70 -13.59 33.22
C PRO A 588 -21.31 -13.28 32.63
N PRO A 589 -20.74 -12.09 32.87
CA PRO A 589 -19.43 -11.70 32.34
C PRO A 589 -18.28 -12.66 32.67
N GLU A 590 -18.30 -13.27 33.86
CA GLU A 590 -17.31 -14.24 34.32
C GLU A 590 -17.34 -15.57 33.55
N GLU A 591 -18.48 -15.89 32.90
CA GLU A 591 -18.65 -17.13 32.15
C GLU A 591 -18.36 -16.96 30.65
N ILE A 592 -18.42 -15.73 30.13
CA ILE A 592 -18.41 -15.49 28.67
C ILE A 592 -17.10 -15.91 28.01
N ALA A 593 -15.96 -15.65 28.65
CA ALA A 593 -14.65 -15.95 28.08
C ALA A 593 -14.44 -17.47 27.94
N GLY A 594 -14.80 -18.22 28.98
CA GLY A 594 -14.75 -19.68 28.93
C GLY A 594 -15.77 -20.30 27.99
N LEU A 595 -16.95 -19.69 27.83
CA LEU A 595 -17.95 -20.12 26.85
C LEU A 595 -17.43 -19.95 25.42
N VAL A 596 -16.90 -18.77 25.07
CA VAL A 596 -16.33 -18.49 23.75
C VAL A 596 -15.16 -19.43 23.46
N GLU A 597 -14.29 -19.67 24.44
CA GLU A 597 -13.17 -20.61 24.31
C GLU A 597 -13.63 -22.02 23.92
N ARG A 598 -14.65 -22.57 24.58
CA ARG A 598 -15.18 -23.89 24.23
C ARG A 598 -15.77 -23.93 22.81
N ILE A 599 -16.47 -22.88 22.41
CA ILE A 599 -17.05 -22.75 21.05
C ILE A 599 -15.93 -22.74 19.99
N VAL A 600 -14.90 -21.91 20.20
CA VAL A 600 -13.76 -21.76 19.28
C VAL A 600 -12.98 -23.07 19.18
N LEU A 601 -12.61 -23.68 20.31
CA LEU A 601 -11.86 -24.94 20.32
C LEU A 601 -12.65 -26.10 19.70
N ARG A 602 -13.98 -26.09 19.85
CA ARG A 602 -14.83 -27.07 19.18
C ARG A 602 -14.81 -26.88 17.65
N TYR A 603 -14.95 -25.66 17.17
CA TYR A 603 -14.84 -25.37 15.74
C TYR A 603 -13.45 -25.70 15.19
N GLN A 604 -12.39 -25.40 15.94
CA GLN A 604 -11.02 -25.74 15.58
C GLN A 604 -10.84 -27.25 15.37
N ARG A 605 -11.39 -28.07 16.27
CA ARG A 605 -11.25 -29.53 16.25
C ARG A 605 -12.17 -30.22 15.23
N GLU A 606 -13.40 -29.74 15.08
CA GLU A 606 -14.46 -30.44 14.33
C GLU A 606 -14.80 -29.79 12.98
N GLY A 607 -14.26 -28.60 12.68
CA GLY A 607 -14.44 -27.90 11.41
C GLY A 607 -13.63 -28.55 10.29
N HIS A 608 -14.22 -28.65 9.10
CA HIS A 608 -13.50 -29.16 7.93
C HIS A 608 -12.59 -28.07 7.33
N PRO A 609 -11.52 -28.43 6.62
CA PRO A 609 -10.67 -27.45 5.92
C PRO A 609 -11.49 -26.53 5.02
N ASN A 610 -11.27 -25.21 5.11
CA ASN A 610 -12.00 -24.15 4.42
C ASN A 610 -13.51 -24.04 4.74
N GLU A 611 -14.01 -24.72 5.78
CA GLU A 611 -15.39 -24.58 6.24
C GLU A 611 -15.56 -23.31 7.08
N ARG A 612 -16.46 -22.41 6.68
CA ARG A 612 -16.80 -21.21 7.48
C ARG A 612 -17.66 -21.57 8.70
N PHE A 613 -17.52 -20.83 9.80
CA PHE A 613 -18.22 -21.09 11.06
C PHE A 613 -19.75 -21.21 10.95
N HIS A 614 -20.41 -20.37 10.14
CA HIS A 614 -21.87 -20.50 9.94
C HIS A 614 -22.29 -21.83 9.29
N LYS A 615 -21.46 -22.39 8.39
CA LYS A 615 -21.69 -23.70 7.78
C LYS A 615 -21.45 -24.82 8.79
N PHE A 616 -20.38 -24.68 9.57
CA PHE A 616 -20.09 -25.58 10.69
C PHE A 616 -21.28 -25.64 11.66
N PHE A 617 -21.79 -24.49 12.12
CA PHE A 617 -22.91 -24.44 13.05
C PHE A 617 -24.18 -25.07 12.47
N LYS A 618 -24.48 -24.80 11.18
CA LYS A 618 -25.57 -25.43 10.44
C LYS A 618 -25.42 -26.96 10.40
N ARG A 619 -24.21 -27.46 10.16
CA ARG A 619 -23.91 -28.89 10.01
C ARG A 619 -24.00 -29.65 11.32
N VAL A 620 -23.37 -29.13 12.39
CA VAL A 620 -23.36 -29.80 13.70
C VAL A 620 -24.71 -29.67 14.40
N GLY A 621 -25.54 -28.70 14.01
CA GLY A 621 -26.89 -28.49 14.49
C GLY A 621 -26.98 -27.93 15.92
N THR A 622 -26.01 -28.23 16.79
CA THR A 622 -25.97 -27.71 18.17
C THR A 622 -24.53 -27.44 18.66
N ILE A 623 -24.29 -26.27 19.23
CA ILE A 623 -23.00 -25.87 19.85
C ILE A 623 -23.27 -25.41 21.28
N GLU A 624 -22.57 -25.98 22.28
CA GLU A 624 -22.79 -25.66 23.71
C GLU A 624 -24.27 -25.70 24.15
N GLY A 625 -25.08 -26.59 23.55
CA GLY A 625 -26.52 -26.69 23.81
C GLY A 625 -27.40 -25.71 23.02
N TYR A 626 -26.81 -24.79 22.26
CA TYR A 626 -27.53 -23.86 21.39
C TYR A 626 -27.82 -24.48 20.03
N ALA A 627 -29.10 -24.61 19.70
CA ALA A 627 -29.54 -25.17 18.43
C ALA A 627 -29.43 -24.16 17.28
N TYR A 628 -28.97 -24.64 16.12
CA TYR A 628 -29.00 -23.89 14.87
C TYR A 628 -30.45 -23.62 14.45
N ARG A 629 -30.71 -22.40 13.98
CA ARG A 629 -31.98 -21.99 13.39
C ARG A 629 -31.69 -21.36 12.05
N GLU A 630 -32.42 -21.74 11.02
CA GLU A 630 -32.25 -21.13 9.70
C GLU A 630 -32.58 -19.63 9.81
N PRO A 631 -31.62 -18.73 9.46
CA PRO A 631 -31.90 -17.31 9.40
C PRO A 631 -33.01 -17.02 8.39
N ALA A 632 -33.78 -15.94 8.60
CA ALA A 632 -34.80 -15.53 7.65
C ALA A 632 -34.18 -15.34 6.25
N LYS A 633 -34.70 -16.07 5.25
CA LYS A 633 -34.26 -15.90 3.86
C LYS A 633 -34.71 -14.53 3.38
N ILE A 634 -33.74 -13.69 3.02
CA ILE A 634 -34.00 -12.48 2.26
C ILE A 634 -34.14 -12.92 0.80
N GLU A 635 -35.32 -12.79 0.22
CA GLU A 635 -35.50 -12.93 -1.23
C GLU A 635 -34.85 -11.72 -1.90
N ILE A 636 -33.72 -11.95 -2.55
CA ILE A 636 -33.01 -10.95 -3.33
C ILE A 636 -33.26 -11.31 -4.79
N GLU A 637 -34.01 -10.48 -5.53
CA GLU A 637 -34.19 -10.65 -6.98
C GLU A 637 -32.83 -10.87 -7.65
N ALA A 638 -32.76 -11.83 -8.58
CA ALA A 638 -31.54 -12.11 -9.33
C ALA A 638 -31.09 -10.83 -10.06
N ALA A 639 -29.79 -10.54 -9.99
CA ALA A 639 -29.26 -9.42 -10.74
C ALA A 639 -29.32 -9.81 -12.22
N ALA A 640 -29.60 -8.85 -13.11
CA ALA A 640 -29.61 -9.11 -14.56
C ALA A 640 -28.25 -9.63 -15.07
N CYS A 641 -27.18 -9.43 -14.31
CA CYS A 641 -25.94 -10.20 -14.38
C CYS A 641 -26.04 -11.41 -13.45
N GLY A 642 -26.12 -12.62 -14.02
CA GLY A 642 -26.34 -13.87 -13.29
C GLY A 642 -25.15 -14.35 -12.45
N ASP A 643 -24.85 -13.64 -11.36
CA ASP A 643 -24.06 -14.13 -10.21
C ASP A 643 -24.92 -14.33 -8.95
#